data_AF-A0A495ZYL2-F1
#
_entry.id   AF-A0A495ZYL2-F1
#
_cell.length_a   1.000
_cell.length_b   1.000
_cell.length_c   1.000
_cell.angle_alpha   90.00
_cell.angle_beta   90.00
_cell.angle_gamma   90.00
#
_symmetry.space_group_name_H-M   'P 1'
#
loop_
_entity.id
_entity.type
_entity.pdbx_description
1 polymer ?
#
loop_
_entity_poly.entity_id
_entity_poly.type
_entity_poly.pdbx_seq_one_letter_code
_entity_poly.pdbx_strand_id
1 'polypeptide(L)'
;MKRDAWTANFSEIVACVYNDECPIPTPVPIPDPTPDPVERQRIIRDPSNLVPDVNLRAAIAETLGKPSGALLKTEDLARLTRLEADGRGIQDLTGLEHATRLERIELRRNAIFDLTPLAGLTRLNNIKLRGNQISNVSPLAKLTNVDWLGLEENRITDLRSLKGLIKLNGIGISGNPISDVSPLVSLISLERIDAWRTLISDFSALAKLPRLRWLEFGNDRSISTLPSLKGLKALRRLEIRDCSISDLSGLSALTQLEWLSLVNNAIVDVSPLANLTTLKHLNLDENLITDASPLAKLARLEVLYLENNIITDVSALSGFKNLERLDLRNNGISDFSPLDGLPDKTFVRMDGNPGFPSGGPKITGPWLWAIVPGTRLDDRTDFLSRATGGAATELKVATNGATEGKAVGKRKWALHRISATDGDNINRMTDALGWGTGEEIYDHIVYGSVILDSPEEQQTTMLVGSDDAVKVWLNGELVHKAFVARGAGDYQDFFPVTLKRGKNALLVALDNRGHGGFSGFFGFAPNAKYEVFQPSINFTFSTDTTQIEKGDTFTVHLKTENADNLAGWQTNIIFNKAVLKVSSGATEGDFLKQGDGRTFFQAGTINNTTGKITGIKAVQLSKGKMTRQGTLFSVRFTAIANGESRLSVDNFQAGSSRGEKINATPPEITVTVGGGAPAAPALYPNETALLHNYPNPFNPETWIPYQLAEPADVTIRIYAASGVLVRTLALGNQPAGIYQYRSRAAYWDGKNTVGESVASGVYFYTLTAGDFTATGKMLIRK
;
A
#
# COMPACT_ATOMS: atom_id res chain seq x y z
N MET A 1 -4.14 -15.25 -33.03
CA MET A 1 -2.72 -15.16 -33.44
C MET A 1 -1.90 -15.97 -32.45
N LYS A 2 -1.07 -16.87 -32.97
CA LYS A 2 -0.33 -17.89 -32.21
C LYS A 2 0.71 -17.26 -31.27
N ARG A 3 0.80 -17.83 -30.08
CA ARG A 3 1.67 -17.46 -28.96
C ARG A 3 2.53 -18.70 -28.67
N ASP A 4 3.64 -18.88 -29.39
CA ASP A 4 4.56 -20.00 -29.21
C ASP A 4 6.01 -19.55 -29.50
N ALA A 5 6.77 -19.29 -28.44
CA ALA A 5 8.21 -19.48 -28.27
C ALA A 5 8.61 -18.79 -26.96
N TRP A 6 9.60 -19.32 -26.24
CA TRP A 6 10.03 -18.97 -24.87
C TRP A 6 9.35 -19.78 -23.77
N THR A 7 9.73 -21.06 -23.67
CA THR A 7 10.19 -21.69 -22.42
C THR A 7 10.74 -23.08 -22.74
N ALA A 8 12.05 -23.17 -22.92
CA ALA A 8 12.81 -24.38 -22.68
C ALA A 8 14.13 -23.92 -22.04
N ASN A 9 14.52 -24.54 -20.93
CA ASN A 9 15.80 -24.36 -20.21
C ASN A 9 15.82 -23.34 -19.06
N PHE A 10 14.75 -23.28 -18.26
CA PHE A 10 14.83 -22.69 -16.92
C PHE A 10 15.35 -23.69 -15.86
N SER A 11 15.49 -24.97 -16.19
CA SER A 11 15.96 -26.04 -15.29
C SER A 11 17.48 -26.23 -15.25
N GLU A 12 18.23 -25.65 -16.20
CA GLU A 12 19.70 -25.76 -16.25
C GLU A 12 20.42 -24.66 -15.42
N ILE A 13 19.73 -23.54 -15.16
CA ILE A 13 20.29 -22.39 -14.40
C ILE A 13 20.25 -22.64 -12.88
N VAL A 14 19.37 -23.52 -12.41
CA VAL A 14 19.18 -23.77 -10.96
C VAL A 14 20.23 -24.74 -10.38
N ALA A 15 20.98 -25.46 -11.22
CA ALA A 15 21.99 -26.43 -10.76
C ALA A 15 23.38 -25.81 -10.48
N CYS A 16 23.66 -24.57 -10.91
CA CYS A 16 24.97 -23.92 -10.70
C CYS A 16 25.09 -23.16 -9.36
N VAL A 17 24.02 -23.08 -8.56
CA VAL A 17 24.02 -22.29 -7.31
C VAL A 17 24.59 -23.09 -6.12
N TYR A 18 24.79 -24.42 -6.23
CA TYR A 18 25.04 -25.27 -5.05
C TYR A 18 26.10 -26.39 -5.16
N ASN A 19 27.02 -26.43 -6.14
CA ASN A 19 28.14 -27.42 -6.12
C ASN A 19 29.44 -26.92 -6.80
N ASP A 20 30.58 -27.31 -6.23
CA ASP A 20 31.94 -26.79 -6.44
C ASP A 20 32.70 -27.28 -7.70
N GLU A 21 32.05 -27.91 -8.69
CA GLU A 21 32.74 -28.29 -9.94
C GLU A 21 31.85 -28.04 -11.16
N CYS A 22 32.15 -26.97 -11.90
CA CYS A 22 31.57 -26.70 -13.21
C CYS A 22 32.57 -27.15 -14.31
N PRO A 23 32.20 -28.07 -15.23
CA PRO A 23 33.08 -28.41 -16.34
C PRO A 23 33.12 -27.22 -17.30
N ILE A 24 34.32 -26.69 -17.53
CA ILE A 24 34.59 -25.65 -18.51
C ILE A 24 34.27 -26.23 -19.90
N PRO A 25 33.31 -25.69 -20.67
CA PRO A 25 33.17 -26.06 -22.07
C PRO A 25 34.39 -25.52 -22.82
N THR A 26 35.08 -26.39 -23.53
CA THR A 26 36.11 -26.01 -24.49
C THR A 26 35.57 -24.92 -25.43
N PRO A 27 36.38 -23.90 -25.76
CA PRO A 27 35.91 -22.77 -26.53
C PRO A 27 35.44 -23.23 -27.90
N VAL A 28 34.14 -23.11 -28.16
CA VAL A 28 33.62 -23.07 -29.53
C VAL A 28 34.15 -21.77 -30.13
N PRO A 29 34.87 -21.80 -31.26
CA PRO A 29 35.38 -20.58 -31.86
C PRO A 29 34.20 -19.69 -32.27
N ILE A 30 34.10 -18.55 -31.61
CA ILE A 30 33.32 -17.41 -32.08
C ILE A 30 33.88 -17.07 -33.47
N PRO A 31 33.07 -16.89 -34.52
CA PRO A 31 33.58 -16.35 -35.76
C PRO A 31 34.15 -14.97 -35.45
N ASP A 32 35.44 -14.83 -35.71
CA ASP A 32 36.22 -13.62 -35.57
C ASP A 32 35.43 -12.40 -36.10
N PRO A 33 35.19 -11.33 -35.30
CA PRO A 33 34.66 -10.09 -35.82
C PRO A 33 35.82 -9.29 -36.46
N THR A 34 36.63 -9.95 -37.27
CA THR A 34 37.29 -9.27 -38.37
C THR A 34 36.40 -9.54 -39.60
N PRO A 35 35.71 -8.54 -40.15
CA PRO A 35 35.29 -8.61 -41.53
C PRO A 35 36.53 -8.96 -42.33
N ASP A 36 36.40 -9.99 -43.18
CA ASP A 36 37.37 -10.39 -44.18
C ASP A 36 38.07 -9.13 -44.74
N PRO A 37 39.42 -9.03 -44.67
CA PRO A 37 40.16 -7.92 -45.24
C PRO A 37 39.79 -7.65 -46.72
N VAL A 38 39.32 -8.68 -47.43
CA VAL A 38 38.90 -8.64 -48.83
C VAL A 38 37.50 -8.04 -49.00
N GLU A 39 36.60 -8.20 -48.03
CA GLU A 39 35.24 -7.63 -48.06
C GLU A 39 35.22 -6.16 -47.56
N ARG A 40 36.10 -5.80 -46.62
CA ARG A 40 36.38 -4.39 -46.27
C ARG A 40 36.88 -3.61 -47.49
N GLN A 41 37.73 -4.20 -48.33
CA GLN A 41 38.23 -3.53 -49.54
C GLN A 41 37.20 -3.39 -50.67
N ARG A 42 36.07 -4.11 -50.64
CA ARG A 42 35.00 -3.99 -51.65
C ARG A 42 33.99 -2.87 -51.36
N ILE A 43 33.73 -2.53 -50.09
CA ILE A 43 32.81 -1.44 -49.71
C ILE A 43 33.50 -0.06 -49.74
N ILE A 44 34.84 -0.01 -49.67
CA ILE A 44 35.65 1.22 -49.68
C ILE A 44 35.79 1.87 -51.09
N ARG A 45 35.19 1.31 -52.15
CA ARG A 45 35.41 1.79 -53.54
C ARG A 45 34.21 2.42 -54.24
N ASP A 46 33.23 2.92 -53.51
CA ASP A 46 32.31 3.92 -54.06
C ASP A 46 32.56 5.28 -53.38
N PRO A 47 33.31 6.20 -54.03
CA PRO A 47 33.53 7.57 -53.56
C PRO A 47 32.23 8.36 -53.31
N SER A 48 31.06 7.83 -53.70
CA SER A 48 29.76 8.44 -53.47
C SER A 48 29.11 8.11 -52.12
N ASN A 49 29.58 7.11 -51.36
CA ASN A 49 29.01 6.73 -50.05
C ASN A 49 29.85 7.26 -48.87
N LEU A 50 29.78 8.57 -48.65
CA LEU A 50 30.57 9.32 -47.67
C LEU A 50 30.35 8.89 -46.20
N VAL A 51 29.18 8.34 -45.87
CA VAL A 51 28.83 7.84 -44.54
C VAL A 51 28.37 6.40 -44.70
N PRO A 52 29.26 5.40 -44.60
CA PRO A 52 28.94 4.01 -44.96
C PRO A 52 27.93 3.36 -44.01
N ASP A 53 28.03 3.63 -42.70
CA ASP A 53 27.10 3.13 -41.69
C ASP A 53 25.68 3.68 -41.94
N VAL A 54 24.74 2.76 -42.21
CA VAL A 54 23.36 3.10 -42.57
C VAL A 54 22.62 3.82 -41.43
N ASN A 55 22.93 3.48 -40.17
CA ASN A 55 22.28 4.02 -38.99
C ASN A 55 22.82 5.42 -38.68
N LEU A 56 24.14 5.61 -38.85
CA LEU A 56 24.77 6.93 -38.73
C LEU A 56 24.29 7.86 -39.84
N ARG A 57 24.25 7.38 -41.09
CA ARG A 57 23.75 8.16 -42.24
C ARG A 57 22.31 8.59 -42.03
N ALA A 58 21.44 7.67 -41.58
CA ALA A 58 20.06 7.99 -41.24
C ALA A 58 19.95 9.03 -40.13
N ALA A 59 20.71 8.88 -39.04
CA ALA A 59 20.70 9.84 -37.94
C ALA A 59 21.16 11.25 -38.36
N ILE A 60 22.19 11.33 -39.19
CA ILE A 60 22.66 12.59 -39.75
C ILE A 60 21.62 13.20 -40.69
N ALA A 61 21.04 12.40 -41.59
CA ALA A 61 20.02 12.86 -42.53
C ALA A 61 18.81 13.44 -41.78
N GLU A 62 18.31 12.73 -40.77
CA GLU A 62 17.24 13.20 -39.88
C GLU A 62 17.60 14.52 -39.18
N THR A 63 18.83 14.62 -38.65
CA THR A 63 19.33 15.84 -37.99
C THR A 63 19.33 17.05 -38.94
N LEU A 64 19.57 16.81 -40.23
CA LEU A 64 19.57 17.83 -41.28
C LEU A 64 18.19 18.06 -41.92
N GLY A 65 17.13 17.40 -41.44
CA GLY A 65 15.79 17.48 -42.00
C GLY A 65 15.65 16.83 -43.38
N LYS A 66 16.52 15.86 -43.69
CA LYS A 66 16.49 15.07 -44.93
C LYS A 66 15.85 13.70 -44.71
N PRO A 67 15.35 13.03 -45.76
CA PRO A 67 14.91 11.65 -45.68
C PRO A 67 16.04 10.73 -45.19
N SER A 68 15.74 9.75 -44.33
CA SER A 68 16.72 8.87 -43.68
C SER A 68 17.60 8.06 -44.65
N GLY A 69 17.13 7.79 -45.87
CA GLY A 69 17.90 7.13 -46.93
C GLY A 69 18.71 8.07 -47.83
N ALA A 70 18.69 9.38 -47.59
CA ALA A 70 19.36 10.35 -48.45
C ALA A 70 20.89 10.16 -48.44
N LEU A 71 21.50 10.19 -49.62
CA LEU A 71 22.95 10.30 -49.75
C LEU A 71 23.39 11.68 -49.25
N LEU A 72 24.44 11.68 -48.42
CA LEU A 72 24.99 12.88 -47.79
C LEU A 72 26.24 13.32 -48.51
N LYS A 73 26.38 14.63 -48.72
CA LYS A 73 27.59 15.25 -49.28
C LYS A 73 28.42 15.90 -48.18
N THR A 74 29.68 16.23 -48.47
CA THR A 74 30.56 16.91 -47.51
C THR A 74 29.97 18.24 -47.03
N GLU A 75 29.26 18.98 -47.88
CA GLU A 75 28.60 20.23 -47.50
C GLU A 75 27.46 20.02 -46.50
N ASP A 76 26.79 18.85 -46.55
CA ASP A 76 25.76 18.48 -45.60
C ASP A 76 26.36 18.22 -44.22
N LEU A 77 27.45 17.45 -44.18
CA LEU A 77 28.17 17.10 -42.95
C LEU A 77 28.77 18.33 -42.28
N ALA A 78 29.33 19.26 -43.07
CA ALA A 78 29.92 20.50 -42.58
C ALA A 78 28.92 21.45 -41.89
N ARG A 79 27.61 21.22 -42.04
CA ARG A 79 26.54 21.98 -41.35
C ARG A 79 26.19 21.43 -39.97
N LEU A 80 26.62 20.22 -39.63
CA LEU A 80 26.29 19.61 -38.34
C LEU A 80 26.99 20.35 -37.20
N THR A 81 26.21 20.75 -36.20
CA THR A 81 26.68 21.33 -34.94
C THR A 81 26.40 20.40 -33.75
N ARG A 82 25.40 19.53 -33.86
CA ARG A 82 25.07 18.49 -32.88
C ARG A 82 24.66 17.21 -33.59
N LEU A 83 24.90 16.06 -32.96
CA LEU A 83 24.39 14.77 -33.41
C LEU A 83 23.93 13.95 -32.20
N GLU A 84 22.67 13.52 -32.20
CA GLU A 84 22.08 12.67 -31.15
C GLU A 84 21.57 11.38 -31.80
N ALA A 85 22.21 10.26 -31.46
CA ALA A 85 21.95 8.96 -32.09
C ALA A 85 22.21 7.81 -31.10
N ASP A 86 21.67 7.92 -29.88
CA ASP A 86 21.74 6.86 -28.88
C ASP A 86 20.98 5.61 -29.32
N GLY A 87 21.51 4.42 -29.02
CA GLY A 87 20.78 3.16 -29.18
C GLY A 87 20.49 2.76 -30.63
N ARG A 88 21.21 3.32 -31.60
CA ARG A 88 20.93 3.11 -33.04
C ARG A 88 21.71 1.98 -33.68
N GLY A 89 22.57 1.28 -32.93
CA GLY A 89 23.42 0.22 -33.46
C GLY A 89 24.50 0.72 -34.42
N ILE A 90 24.95 1.97 -34.25
CA ILE A 90 26.05 2.57 -35.02
C ILE A 90 27.36 1.86 -34.67
N GLN A 91 28.17 1.55 -35.68
CA GLN A 91 29.47 0.89 -35.51
C GLN A 91 30.61 1.72 -36.10
N ASP A 92 30.37 2.35 -37.25
CA ASP A 92 31.39 3.07 -38.00
C ASP A 92 31.05 4.56 -38.07
N LEU A 93 32.01 5.39 -37.64
CA LEU A 93 31.90 6.86 -37.59
C LEU A 93 32.40 7.55 -38.86
N THR A 94 32.84 6.80 -39.87
CA THR A 94 33.37 7.32 -41.13
C THR A 94 32.40 8.32 -41.76
N GLY A 95 32.97 9.43 -42.24
CA GLY A 95 32.26 10.59 -42.75
C GLY A 95 32.17 11.73 -41.74
N LEU A 96 32.14 11.45 -40.42
CA LEU A 96 32.08 12.51 -39.41
C LEU A 96 33.31 13.42 -39.40
N GLU A 97 34.44 13.01 -39.95
CA GLU A 97 35.63 13.85 -40.13
C GLU A 97 35.35 15.14 -40.93
N HIS A 98 34.28 15.14 -41.74
CA HIS A 98 33.83 16.29 -42.51
C HIS A 98 32.91 17.25 -41.72
N ALA A 99 32.40 16.83 -40.56
CA ALA A 99 31.53 17.62 -39.69
C ALA A 99 32.30 18.62 -38.83
N THR A 100 33.11 19.48 -39.46
CA THR A 100 34.07 20.40 -38.80
C THR A 100 33.44 21.44 -37.88
N ARG A 101 32.10 21.61 -37.91
CA ARG A 101 31.33 22.49 -37.02
C ARG A 101 30.70 21.77 -35.82
N LEU A 102 30.92 20.47 -35.68
CA LEU A 102 30.30 19.66 -34.64
C LEU A 102 30.82 20.06 -33.25
N GLU A 103 29.89 20.37 -32.35
CA GLU A 103 30.13 20.83 -30.98
C GLU A 103 29.68 19.79 -29.94
N ARG A 104 28.63 19.03 -30.25
CA ARG A 104 28.06 18.03 -29.34
C ARG A 104 27.77 16.71 -30.05
N ILE A 105 28.15 15.59 -29.40
CA ILE A 105 27.75 14.26 -29.82
C ILE A 105 27.19 13.44 -28.66
N GLU A 106 26.03 12.81 -28.89
CA GLU A 106 25.44 11.80 -28.02
C GLU A 106 25.24 10.51 -28.81
N LEU A 107 26.14 9.54 -28.58
CA LEU A 107 26.20 8.26 -29.31
C LEU A 107 26.22 7.08 -28.33
N ARG A 108 25.45 7.16 -27.25
CA ARG A 108 25.41 6.16 -26.17
C ARG A 108 24.75 4.87 -26.65
N ARG A 109 25.14 3.73 -26.08
CA ARG A 109 24.54 2.40 -26.32
C ARG A 109 24.58 2.02 -27.81
N ASN A 110 25.75 2.16 -28.42
CA ASN A 110 26.03 1.75 -29.80
C ASN A 110 27.13 0.67 -29.78
N ALA A 111 27.69 0.35 -30.95
CA ALA A 111 28.78 -0.62 -31.08
C ALA A 111 30.04 0.03 -31.68
N ILE A 112 30.26 1.31 -31.37
CA ILE A 112 31.41 2.09 -31.84
C ILE A 112 32.68 1.56 -31.18
N PHE A 113 33.73 1.33 -31.96
CA PHE A 113 35.04 0.92 -31.46
C PHE A 113 36.19 1.83 -31.95
N ASP A 114 36.01 2.53 -33.07
CA ASP A 114 37.00 3.44 -33.64
C ASP A 114 36.54 4.89 -33.56
N LEU A 115 37.37 5.74 -32.95
CA LEU A 115 37.14 7.18 -32.79
C LEU A 115 37.96 8.03 -33.76
N THR A 116 38.72 7.42 -34.67
CA THR A 116 39.57 8.13 -35.65
C THR A 116 38.82 9.22 -36.42
N PRO A 117 37.57 9.03 -36.89
CA PRO A 117 36.79 10.08 -37.56
C PRO A 117 36.58 11.35 -36.73
N LEU A 118 36.69 11.27 -35.40
CA LEU A 118 36.51 12.42 -34.50
C LEU A 118 37.79 13.25 -34.31
N ALA A 119 38.96 12.77 -34.72
CA ALA A 119 40.26 13.30 -34.30
C ALA A 119 40.50 14.78 -34.67
N GLY A 120 39.87 15.26 -35.75
CA GLY A 120 39.98 16.63 -36.24
C GLY A 120 38.87 17.58 -35.79
N LEU A 121 37.87 17.10 -35.06
CA LEU A 121 36.64 17.85 -34.74
C LEU A 121 36.81 18.75 -33.51
N THR A 122 37.75 19.68 -33.59
CA THR A 122 38.26 20.49 -32.46
C THR A 122 37.22 21.45 -31.84
N ARG A 123 36.02 21.57 -32.41
CA ARG A 123 34.90 22.32 -31.82
C ARG A 123 34.07 21.51 -30.84
N LEU A 124 34.27 20.19 -30.78
CA LEU A 124 33.60 19.33 -29.81
C LEU A 124 33.87 19.82 -28.39
N ASN A 125 32.79 20.10 -27.66
CA ASN A 125 32.79 20.50 -26.27
C ASN A 125 32.08 19.48 -25.36
N ASN A 126 31.16 18.66 -25.90
CA ASN A 126 30.43 17.67 -25.12
C ASN A 126 30.33 16.35 -25.89
N ILE A 127 30.98 15.31 -25.35
CA ILE A 127 31.09 14.00 -25.99
C ILE A 127 30.49 12.96 -25.04
N LYS A 128 29.44 12.24 -25.47
CA LYS A 128 28.85 11.13 -24.73
C LYS A 128 28.90 9.84 -25.54
N LEU A 129 29.70 8.89 -25.06
CA LEU A 129 30.02 7.62 -25.72
C LEU A 129 29.76 6.41 -24.80
N ARG A 130 28.93 6.57 -23.76
CA ARG A 130 28.61 5.49 -22.82
C ARG A 130 28.12 4.22 -23.53
N GLY A 131 28.57 3.03 -23.12
CA GLY A 131 28.01 1.76 -23.60
C GLY A 131 28.38 1.50 -25.06
N ASN A 132 29.67 1.54 -25.36
CA ASN A 132 30.25 1.26 -26.67
C ASN A 132 31.37 0.21 -26.52
N GLN A 133 32.19 0.02 -27.56
CA GLN A 133 33.29 -0.95 -27.58
C GLN A 133 34.67 -0.28 -27.68
N ILE A 134 34.78 0.96 -27.18
CA ILE A 134 35.97 1.79 -27.32
C ILE A 134 37.06 1.28 -26.38
N SER A 135 38.27 1.06 -26.90
CA SER A 135 39.48 0.81 -26.10
C SER A 135 40.55 1.88 -26.30
N ASN A 136 40.60 2.50 -27.47
CA ASN A 136 41.58 3.51 -27.84
C ASN A 136 40.98 4.92 -27.87
N VAL A 137 41.38 5.76 -26.91
CA VAL A 137 40.96 7.18 -26.83
C VAL A 137 42.01 8.15 -27.37
N SER A 138 43.08 7.68 -28.04
CA SER A 138 44.08 8.56 -28.65
C SER A 138 43.56 9.51 -29.73
N PRO A 139 42.52 9.18 -30.53
CA PRO A 139 41.95 10.15 -31.46
C PRO A 139 41.43 11.42 -30.77
N LEU A 140 41.03 11.34 -29.49
CA LEU A 140 40.47 12.48 -28.75
C LEU A 140 41.54 13.47 -28.27
N ALA A 141 42.83 13.16 -28.39
CA ALA A 141 43.93 13.90 -27.76
C ALA A 141 44.02 15.40 -28.13
N LYS A 142 43.49 15.78 -29.31
CA LYS A 142 43.54 17.16 -29.83
C LYS A 142 42.27 17.96 -29.58
N LEU A 143 41.25 17.37 -28.96
CA LEU A 143 39.93 17.99 -28.74
C LEU A 143 39.93 18.90 -27.51
N THR A 144 40.80 19.91 -27.50
CA THR A 144 41.08 20.75 -26.32
C THR A 144 39.93 21.65 -25.86
N ASN A 145 38.81 21.68 -26.59
CA ASN A 145 37.59 22.39 -26.21
C ASN A 145 36.57 21.53 -25.44
N VAL A 146 36.85 20.23 -25.23
CA VAL A 146 35.97 19.34 -24.48
C VAL A 146 35.85 19.79 -23.03
N ASP A 147 34.61 20.03 -22.61
CA ASP A 147 34.17 20.37 -21.26
C ASP A 147 33.68 19.11 -20.50
N TRP A 148 32.91 18.25 -21.19
CA TRP A 148 32.46 16.96 -20.65
C TRP A 148 32.80 15.79 -21.59
N LEU A 149 33.37 14.73 -21.02
CA LEU A 149 33.73 13.50 -21.72
C LEU A 149 33.16 12.27 -21.01
N GLY A 150 32.05 11.74 -21.53
CA GLY A 150 31.42 10.50 -21.06
C GLY A 150 31.91 9.29 -21.84
N LEU A 151 32.69 8.43 -21.20
CA LEU A 151 33.32 7.22 -21.73
C LEU A 151 32.90 5.97 -20.95
N GLU A 152 31.81 6.04 -20.19
CA GLU A 152 31.37 4.97 -19.30
C GLU A 152 31.04 3.68 -20.07
N GLU A 153 31.16 2.50 -19.46
CA GLU A 153 30.80 1.20 -20.04
C GLU A 153 31.48 0.98 -21.42
N ASN A 154 32.81 1.03 -21.43
CA ASN A 154 33.66 0.77 -22.59
C ASN A 154 34.77 -0.24 -22.20
N ARG A 155 35.85 -0.32 -22.97
CA ARG A 155 36.99 -1.24 -22.77
C ARG A 155 38.31 -0.47 -22.61
N ILE A 156 38.26 0.72 -22.04
CA ILE A 156 39.41 1.62 -21.91
C ILE A 156 40.28 1.17 -20.75
N THR A 157 41.59 1.13 -20.96
CA THR A 157 42.59 0.85 -19.92
C THR A 157 43.59 1.99 -19.73
N ASP A 158 43.73 2.87 -20.73
CA ASP A 158 44.79 3.88 -20.79
C ASP A 158 44.22 5.28 -21.08
N LEU A 159 44.54 6.23 -20.20
CA LEU A 159 44.11 7.63 -20.28
C LEU A 159 45.24 8.59 -20.72
N ARG A 160 46.45 8.10 -21.04
CA ARG A 160 47.64 8.93 -21.34
C ARG A 160 47.42 9.95 -22.44
N SER A 161 46.63 9.61 -23.45
CA SER A 161 46.33 10.52 -24.56
C SER A 161 45.45 11.72 -24.17
N LEU A 162 44.72 11.63 -23.06
CA LEU A 162 43.78 12.67 -22.62
C LEU A 162 44.45 13.83 -21.85
N LYS A 163 45.74 13.74 -21.52
CA LYS A 163 46.47 14.73 -20.70
C LYS A 163 46.40 16.18 -21.19
N GLY A 164 46.12 16.39 -22.48
CA GLY A 164 46.04 17.71 -23.13
C GLY A 164 44.68 18.39 -23.05
N LEU A 165 43.65 17.73 -22.51
CA LEU A 165 42.27 18.24 -22.46
C LEU A 165 42.06 19.23 -21.30
N ILE A 166 42.87 20.28 -21.24
CA ILE A 166 42.97 21.18 -20.08
C ILE A 166 41.68 21.95 -19.73
N LYS A 167 40.70 21.99 -20.64
CA LYS A 167 39.35 22.58 -20.40
C LYS A 167 38.34 21.59 -19.84
N LEU A 168 38.66 20.30 -19.75
CA LEU A 168 37.75 19.27 -19.29
C LEU A 168 37.34 19.54 -17.83
N ASN A 169 36.06 19.81 -17.60
CA ASN A 169 35.48 20.01 -16.29
C ASN A 169 35.02 18.69 -15.67
N GLY A 170 34.54 17.73 -16.48
CA GLY A 170 34.10 16.43 -15.98
C GLY A 170 34.39 15.27 -16.93
N ILE A 171 34.72 14.12 -16.33
CA ILE A 171 34.97 12.88 -17.05
C ILE A 171 34.20 11.72 -16.43
N GLY A 172 33.47 10.98 -17.25
CA GLY A 172 32.85 9.71 -16.89
C GLY A 172 33.67 8.55 -17.42
N ILE A 173 34.24 7.74 -16.54
CA ILE A 173 35.06 6.57 -16.90
C ILE A 173 34.52 5.27 -16.30
N SER A 174 33.34 5.32 -15.70
CA SER A 174 32.74 4.20 -14.98
C SER A 174 32.61 2.95 -15.86
N GLY A 175 32.75 1.74 -15.31
CA GLY A 175 32.60 0.50 -16.06
C GLY A 175 33.70 0.25 -17.09
N ASN A 176 34.90 0.77 -16.86
CA ASN A 176 36.11 0.50 -17.65
C ASN A 176 37.19 -0.14 -16.75
N PRO A 177 38.04 -1.02 -17.29
CA PRO A 177 39.18 -1.62 -16.58
C PRO A 177 40.36 -0.65 -16.38
N ILE A 178 40.10 0.57 -15.94
CA ILE A 178 41.10 1.59 -15.64
C ILE A 178 41.60 1.41 -14.21
N SER A 179 42.91 1.45 -14.01
CA SER A 179 43.55 1.41 -12.69
C SER A 179 44.39 2.64 -12.37
N ASP A 180 44.84 3.39 -13.38
CA ASP A 180 45.72 4.55 -13.23
C ASP A 180 45.06 5.85 -13.70
N VAL A 181 44.88 6.79 -12.78
CA VAL A 181 44.36 8.14 -13.04
C VAL A 181 45.45 9.21 -13.11
N SER A 182 46.72 8.86 -12.88
CA SER A 182 47.84 9.81 -12.92
C SER A 182 47.94 10.63 -14.23
N PRO A 183 47.52 10.12 -15.41
CA PRO A 183 47.48 10.94 -16.63
C PRO A 183 46.56 12.17 -16.56
N LEU A 184 45.59 12.17 -15.65
CA LEU A 184 44.61 13.26 -15.50
C LEU A 184 45.15 14.45 -14.69
N VAL A 185 46.36 14.37 -14.12
CA VAL A 185 46.95 15.42 -13.26
C VAL A 185 47.14 16.77 -13.97
N SER A 186 47.19 16.80 -15.30
CA SER A 186 47.32 18.03 -16.09
C SER A 186 45.97 18.70 -16.42
N LEU A 187 44.85 18.08 -16.06
CA LEU A 187 43.50 18.57 -16.36
C LEU A 187 43.06 19.58 -15.29
N ILE A 188 43.69 20.76 -15.30
CA ILE A 188 43.53 21.79 -14.25
C ILE A 188 42.09 22.32 -14.07
N SER A 189 41.22 22.12 -15.05
CA SER A 189 39.80 22.50 -14.98
C SER A 189 38.90 21.42 -14.40
N LEU A 190 39.43 20.20 -14.19
CA LEU A 190 38.67 19.03 -13.80
C LEU A 190 38.09 19.20 -12.40
N GLU A 191 36.78 19.10 -12.32
CA GLU A 191 35.97 19.27 -11.13
C GLU A 191 35.30 17.97 -10.69
N ARG A 192 34.98 17.08 -11.65
CA ARG A 192 34.22 15.85 -11.43
C ARG A 192 34.82 14.63 -12.12
N ILE A 193 34.87 13.51 -11.41
CA ILE A 193 35.25 12.19 -11.94
C ILE A 193 34.22 11.15 -11.52
N ASP A 194 33.60 10.48 -12.50
CA ASP A 194 32.69 9.36 -12.27
C ASP A 194 33.39 8.03 -12.57
N ALA A 195 33.79 7.28 -11.54
CA ALA A 195 34.65 6.10 -11.65
C ALA A 195 34.07 4.84 -10.98
N TRP A 196 32.75 4.66 -11.01
CA TRP A 196 32.09 3.41 -10.60
C TRP A 196 32.62 2.22 -11.40
N ARG A 197 32.74 1.03 -10.80
CA ARG A 197 33.16 -0.21 -11.48
C ARG A 197 34.48 -0.04 -12.24
N THR A 198 35.48 0.52 -11.57
CA THR A 198 36.86 0.66 -12.06
C THR A 198 37.83 -0.06 -11.11
N LEU A 199 39.09 -0.19 -11.51
CA LEU A 199 40.14 -0.86 -10.74
C LEU A 199 41.11 0.15 -10.08
N ILE A 200 40.66 1.40 -9.88
CA ILE A 200 41.50 2.48 -9.35
C ILE A 200 41.67 2.30 -7.84
N SER A 201 42.91 2.15 -7.39
CA SER A 201 43.25 2.04 -5.97
C SER A 201 43.90 3.30 -5.39
N ASP A 202 44.32 4.26 -6.23
CA ASP A 202 44.99 5.48 -5.79
C ASP A 202 44.59 6.70 -6.63
N PHE A 203 43.98 7.70 -5.99
CA PHE A 203 43.66 9.00 -6.58
C PHE A 203 44.63 10.10 -6.14
N SER A 204 45.64 9.80 -5.33
CA SER A 204 46.54 10.80 -4.73
C SER A 204 47.33 11.61 -5.77
N ALA A 205 47.56 11.05 -6.95
CA ALA A 205 48.15 11.78 -8.08
C ALA A 205 47.36 13.05 -8.45
N LEU A 206 46.07 13.10 -8.14
CA LEU A 206 45.15 14.20 -8.45
C LEU A 206 45.12 15.29 -7.35
N ALA A 207 45.87 15.13 -6.26
CA ALA A 207 45.87 16.04 -5.10
C ALA A 207 46.16 17.52 -5.45
N LYS A 208 46.84 17.78 -6.57
CA LYS A 208 47.19 19.13 -7.02
C LYS A 208 46.15 19.77 -7.95
N LEU A 209 45.08 19.07 -8.31
CA LEU A 209 44.03 19.63 -9.16
C LEU A 209 43.24 20.69 -8.36
N PRO A 210 43.24 21.96 -8.81
CA PRO A 210 42.72 23.07 -8.01
C PRO A 210 41.19 23.10 -7.92
N ARG A 211 40.50 22.37 -8.80
CA ARG A 211 39.04 22.40 -8.94
C ARG A 211 38.36 21.06 -8.65
N LEU A 212 39.10 19.99 -8.40
CA LEU A 212 38.53 18.67 -8.18
C LEU A 212 37.73 18.65 -6.86
N ARG A 213 36.41 18.53 -6.99
CA ARG A 213 35.45 18.65 -5.88
C ARG A 213 34.54 17.44 -5.74
N TRP A 214 34.30 16.71 -6.83
CA TRP A 214 33.37 15.58 -6.87
C TRP A 214 34.10 14.32 -7.36
N LEU A 215 34.10 13.29 -6.52
CA LEU A 215 34.57 11.96 -6.87
C LEU A 215 33.51 10.90 -6.57
N GLU A 216 33.26 10.01 -7.52
CA GLU A 216 32.40 8.84 -7.37
C GLU A 216 33.19 7.56 -7.67
N PHE A 217 33.05 6.54 -6.83
CA PHE A 217 33.78 5.28 -6.91
C PHE A 217 33.02 4.12 -6.24
N GLY A 218 33.24 2.88 -6.65
CA GLY A 218 32.67 1.70 -5.98
C GLY A 218 31.84 0.82 -6.91
N ASN A 219 30.82 0.14 -6.38
CA ASN A 219 30.00 -0.86 -7.08
C ASN A 219 30.81 -2.09 -7.49
N ASP A 220 31.64 -2.55 -6.56
CA ASP A 220 32.41 -3.78 -6.64
C ASP A 220 32.65 -4.30 -5.21
N ARG A 221 32.00 -5.42 -4.88
CA ARG A 221 32.07 -6.05 -3.55
C ARG A 221 33.44 -6.67 -3.25
N SER A 222 34.31 -6.85 -4.24
CA SER A 222 35.68 -7.30 -4.01
C SER A 222 36.58 -6.22 -3.40
N ILE A 223 36.15 -4.95 -3.46
CA ILE A 223 36.90 -3.81 -2.90
C ILE A 223 36.59 -3.70 -1.41
N SER A 224 37.57 -4.04 -0.57
CA SER A 224 37.49 -3.93 0.89
C SER A 224 38.35 -2.81 1.48
N THR A 225 39.22 -2.20 0.66
CA THR A 225 40.12 -1.13 1.09
C THR A 225 39.70 0.16 0.40
N LEU A 226 39.63 1.25 1.17
CA LEU A 226 39.39 2.58 0.64
C LEU A 226 40.52 2.95 -0.35
N PRO A 227 40.21 3.48 -1.56
CA PRO A 227 41.26 3.96 -2.44
C PRO A 227 42.03 5.10 -1.76
N SER A 228 43.31 5.26 -2.08
CA SER A 228 44.11 6.35 -1.53
C SER A 228 43.58 7.70 -2.01
N LEU A 229 43.09 8.52 -1.07
CA LEU A 229 42.58 9.87 -1.29
C LEU A 229 43.54 10.95 -0.78
N LYS A 230 44.80 10.56 -0.52
CA LYS A 230 45.79 11.40 0.16
C LYS A 230 45.97 12.73 -0.58
N GLY A 231 45.75 13.83 0.14
CA GLY A 231 46.00 15.19 -0.36
C GLY A 231 44.83 15.82 -1.12
N LEU A 232 43.71 15.12 -1.35
CA LEU A 232 42.51 15.63 -2.04
C LEU A 232 41.66 16.58 -1.16
N LYS A 233 42.30 17.54 -0.49
CA LYS A 233 41.69 18.44 0.51
C LYS A 233 40.63 19.38 -0.06
N ALA A 234 40.53 19.50 -1.39
CA ALA A 234 39.54 20.33 -2.06
C ALA A 234 38.19 19.62 -2.28
N LEU A 235 38.10 18.31 -2.05
CA LEU A 235 36.86 17.55 -2.23
C LEU A 235 35.72 18.13 -1.39
N ARG A 236 34.54 18.20 -2.03
CA ARG A 236 33.26 18.65 -1.44
C ARG A 236 32.23 17.53 -1.43
N ARG A 237 32.27 16.65 -2.44
CA ARG A 237 31.39 15.50 -2.58
C ARG A 237 32.20 14.24 -2.84
N LEU A 238 31.96 13.23 -2.01
CA LEU A 238 32.55 11.90 -2.16
C LEU A 238 31.45 10.86 -2.05
N GLU A 239 31.40 9.96 -3.02
CA GLU A 239 30.49 8.82 -3.00
C GLU A 239 31.26 7.53 -3.20
N ILE A 240 31.16 6.63 -2.22
CA ILE A 240 31.75 5.29 -2.27
C ILE A 240 30.71 4.29 -1.82
N ARG A 241 30.08 3.58 -2.76
CA ARG A 241 28.93 2.72 -2.46
C ARG A 241 29.12 1.30 -2.98
N ASP A 242 28.39 0.35 -2.41
CA ASP A 242 28.29 -1.03 -2.89
C ASP A 242 29.67 -1.73 -2.98
N CYS A 243 30.44 -1.60 -1.90
CA CYS A 243 31.75 -2.22 -1.71
C CYS A 243 31.74 -3.05 -0.40
N SER A 244 32.93 -3.37 0.11
CA SER A 244 33.16 -4.08 1.38
C SER A 244 34.11 -3.28 2.28
N ILE A 245 34.12 -1.95 2.16
CA ILE A 245 35.06 -1.09 2.89
C ILE A 245 34.64 -1.01 4.37
N SER A 246 35.61 -1.16 5.27
CA SER A 246 35.39 -1.05 6.72
C SER A 246 36.24 0.03 7.39
N ASP A 247 37.47 0.27 6.90
CA ASP A 247 38.37 1.30 7.42
C ASP A 247 38.17 2.66 6.72
N LEU A 248 37.76 3.66 7.50
CA LEU A 248 37.53 5.04 7.05
C LEU A 248 38.68 6.00 7.40
N SER A 249 39.79 5.52 7.95
CA SER A 249 40.91 6.35 8.42
C SER A 249 41.42 7.35 7.36
N GLY A 250 41.44 6.93 6.09
CA GLY A 250 41.82 7.75 4.95
C GLY A 250 40.92 8.96 4.66
N LEU A 251 39.72 9.04 5.26
CA LEU A 251 38.78 10.16 5.08
C LEU A 251 39.02 11.32 6.06
N SER A 252 39.69 11.06 7.18
CA SER A 252 39.82 12.01 8.31
C SER A 252 40.42 13.38 7.93
N ALA A 253 41.23 13.44 6.87
CA ALA A 253 41.86 14.66 6.38
C ALA A 253 41.01 15.48 5.39
N LEU A 254 39.86 14.96 4.95
CA LEU A 254 38.99 15.58 3.95
C LEU A 254 37.97 16.54 4.59
N THR A 255 38.44 17.43 5.46
CA THR A 255 37.63 18.31 6.33
C THR A 255 36.82 19.40 5.62
N GLN A 256 36.76 19.36 4.28
CA GLN A 256 35.95 20.24 3.46
C GLN A 256 34.77 19.53 2.81
N LEU A 257 34.59 18.22 3.06
CA LEU A 257 33.44 17.48 2.56
C LEU A 257 32.13 18.07 3.09
N GLU A 258 31.20 18.31 2.18
CA GLU A 258 29.83 18.76 2.46
C GLU A 258 28.82 17.62 2.22
N TRP A 259 29.18 16.69 1.32
CA TRP A 259 28.37 15.52 0.95
C TRP A 259 29.21 14.25 0.99
N LEU A 260 28.81 13.29 1.80
CA LEU A 260 29.44 11.98 1.90
C LEU A 260 28.39 10.88 1.84
N SER A 261 28.58 9.92 0.94
CA SER A 261 27.78 8.70 0.90
C SER A 261 28.70 7.49 0.91
N LEU A 262 28.47 6.60 1.88
CA LEU A 262 29.19 5.35 2.10
C LEU A 262 28.22 4.15 2.18
N VAL A 263 27.14 4.22 1.41
CA VAL A 263 26.05 3.23 1.42
C VAL A 263 26.56 1.84 1.09
N ASN A 264 26.06 0.83 1.79
CA ASN A 264 26.26 -0.57 1.46
C ASN A 264 27.75 -0.97 1.44
N ASN A 265 28.38 -0.81 2.61
CA ASN A 265 29.76 -1.17 2.90
C ASN A 265 29.82 -2.07 4.15
N ALA A 266 31.00 -2.25 4.74
CA ALA A 266 31.21 -3.05 5.95
C ALA A 266 31.67 -2.18 7.13
N ILE A 267 31.16 -0.94 7.23
CA ILE A 267 31.61 0.06 8.19
C ILE A 267 31.05 -0.27 9.57
N VAL A 268 31.93 -0.34 10.56
CA VAL A 268 31.57 -0.46 11.99
C VAL A 268 31.96 0.81 12.75
N ASP A 269 33.18 1.31 12.51
CA ASP A 269 33.73 2.49 13.18
C ASP A 269 33.59 3.75 12.32
N VAL A 270 32.85 4.73 12.83
CA VAL A 270 32.67 6.06 12.22
C VAL A 270 33.52 7.15 12.88
N SER A 271 34.41 6.81 13.81
CA SER A 271 35.33 7.74 14.47
C SER A 271 36.17 8.59 13.50
N PRO A 272 36.61 8.09 12.33
CA PRO A 272 37.35 8.92 11.37
C PRO A 272 36.54 10.08 10.79
N LEU A 273 35.21 10.04 10.90
CA LEU A 273 34.31 11.08 10.38
C LEU A 273 34.13 12.25 11.35
N ALA A 274 34.51 12.12 12.63
CA ALA A 274 34.19 13.07 13.70
C ALA A 274 34.64 14.53 13.46
N ASN A 275 35.67 14.72 12.62
CA ASN A 275 36.23 16.05 12.30
C ASN A 275 35.71 16.63 10.98
N LEU A 276 34.83 15.93 10.25
CA LEU A 276 34.24 16.38 8.99
C LEU A 276 33.07 17.36 9.23
N THR A 277 33.31 18.36 10.07
CA THR A 277 32.29 19.30 10.60
C THR A 277 31.61 20.19 9.55
N THR A 278 32.08 20.16 8.30
CA THR A 278 31.45 20.83 7.16
C THR A 278 30.32 20.02 6.51
N LEU A 279 30.16 18.73 6.87
CA LEU A 279 29.14 17.85 6.31
C LEU A 279 27.74 18.40 6.55
N LYS A 280 26.95 18.39 5.47
CA LYS A 280 25.52 18.67 5.45
C LYS A 280 24.70 17.44 5.10
N HIS A 281 25.25 16.57 4.26
CA HIS A 281 24.64 15.32 3.87
C HIS A 281 25.57 14.15 4.19
N LEU A 282 25.09 13.23 5.00
CA LEU A 282 25.78 11.99 5.34
C LEU A 282 24.84 10.80 5.16
N ASN A 283 25.18 9.91 4.24
CA ASN A 283 24.49 8.63 4.08
C ASN A 283 25.43 7.47 4.44
N LEU A 284 25.03 6.71 5.46
CA LEU A 284 25.69 5.53 6.01
C LEU A 284 24.75 4.30 6.03
N ASP A 285 23.70 4.30 5.20
CA ASP A 285 22.76 3.18 5.09
C ASP A 285 23.47 1.86 4.74
N GLU A 286 22.90 0.74 5.18
CA GLU A 286 23.39 -0.61 4.89
C GLU A 286 24.85 -0.80 5.32
N ASN A 287 25.12 -0.62 6.60
CA ASN A 287 26.43 -0.84 7.20
C ASN A 287 26.30 -1.67 8.50
N LEU A 288 27.36 -1.72 9.30
CA LEU A 288 27.44 -2.51 10.53
C LEU A 288 27.71 -1.60 11.74
N ILE A 289 27.24 -0.35 11.69
CA ILE A 289 27.51 0.66 12.72
C ILE A 289 26.75 0.32 13.98
N THR A 290 27.43 0.35 15.12
CA THR A 290 26.84 0.14 16.45
C THR A 290 26.88 1.42 17.30
N ASP A 291 27.92 2.24 17.13
CA ASP A 291 28.13 3.48 17.89
C ASP A 291 28.08 4.71 16.98
N ALA A 292 27.04 5.53 17.14
CA ALA A 292 26.87 6.79 16.43
C ALA A 292 27.48 8.00 17.18
N SER A 293 28.06 7.81 18.36
CA SER A 293 28.64 8.87 19.19
C SER A 293 29.66 9.77 18.49
N PRO A 294 30.52 9.27 17.56
CA PRO A 294 31.46 10.13 16.87
C PRO A 294 30.81 11.17 15.94
N LEU A 295 29.54 10.98 15.56
CA LEU A 295 28.81 11.88 14.68
C LEU A 295 28.31 13.14 15.41
N ALA A 296 28.27 13.16 16.75
CA ALA A 296 27.66 14.24 17.55
C ALA A 296 28.20 15.65 17.24
N LYS A 297 29.43 15.76 16.73
CA LYS A 297 30.08 17.04 16.40
C LYS A 297 29.72 17.58 15.01
N LEU A 298 29.00 16.82 14.19
CA LEU A 298 28.64 17.19 12.81
C LEU A 298 27.43 18.16 12.79
N ALA A 299 27.53 19.28 13.51
CA ALA A 299 26.42 20.19 13.78
C ALA A 299 25.79 20.88 12.55
N ARG A 300 26.41 20.74 11.37
CA ARG A 300 25.91 21.25 10.09
C ARG A 300 25.08 20.24 9.31
N LEU A 301 24.89 19.02 9.82
CA LEU A 301 24.06 18.02 9.15
C LEU A 301 22.62 18.52 8.99
N GLU A 302 22.15 18.42 7.76
CA GLU A 302 20.78 18.66 7.31
C GLU A 302 20.11 17.32 6.98
N VAL A 303 20.87 16.34 6.49
CA VAL A 303 20.39 14.99 6.14
C VAL A 303 21.35 13.93 6.70
N LEU A 304 20.78 13.00 7.47
CA LEU A 304 21.49 11.85 8.02
C LEU A 304 20.70 10.57 7.77
N TYR A 305 21.29 9.63 7.03
CA TYR A 305 20.70 8.31 6.79
C TYR A 305 21.58 7.22 7.41
N LEU A 306 20.96 6.38 8.23
CA LEU A 306 21.54 5.31 9.04
C LEU A 306 20.67 4.04 8.98
N GLU A 307 19.84 3.87 7.95
CA GLU A 307 18.98 2.70 7.78
C GLU A 307 19.82 1.42 7.70
N ASN A 308 19.28 0.29 8.18
CA ASN A 308 19.93 -1.03 8.09
C ASN A 308 21.35 -1.01 8.70
N ASN A 309 21.43 -0.64 9.97
CA ASN A 309 22.63 -0.70 10.80
C ASN A 309 22.31 -1.49 12.09
N ILE A 310 23.18 -1.43 13.10
CA ILE A 310 23.05 -2.15 14.37
C ILE A 310 23.08 -1.15 15.55
N ILE A 311 22.60 0.07 15.33
CA ILE A 311 22.61 1.15 16.33
C ILE A 311 21.55 0.86 17.38
N THR A 312 21.89 1.03 18.66
CA THR A 312 20.95 0.86 19.77
C THR A 312 20.72 2.14 20.57
N ASP A 313 21.70 3.05 20.58
CA ASP A 313 21.67 4.33 21.28
C ASP A 313 21.76 5.50 20.30
N VAL A 314 20.79 6.40 20.37
CA VAL A 314 20.67 7.61 19.53
C VAL A 314 20.90 8.90 20.31
N SER A 315 21.38 8.82 21.55
CA SER A 315 21.62 9.99 22.41
C SER A 315 22.55 11.02 21.78
N ALA A 316 23.52 10.55 21.01
CA ALA A 316 24.45 11.39 20.25
C ALA A 316 23.79 12.26 19.16
N LEU A 317 22.59 11.88 18.70
CA LEU A 317 21.88 12.57 17.62
C LEU A 317 20.99 13.72 18.12
N SER A 318 20.73 13.79 19.43
CA SER A 318 19.83 14.77 20.06
C SER A 318 20.19 16.24 19.80
N GLY A 319 21.46 16.53 19.49
CA GLY A 319 21.99 17.89 19.33
C GLY A 319 21.89 18.50 17.93
N PHE A 320 21.34 17.78 16.93
CA PHE A 320 21.34 18.26 15.54
C PHE A 320 20.23 19.29 15.25
N LYS A 321 20.55 20.57 15.48
CA LYS A 321 19.61 21.70 15.33
C LYS A 321 19.22 22.03 13.87
N ASN A 322 20.01 21.59 12.90
CA ASN A 322 19.78 21.87 11.47
C ASN A 322 19.20 20.68 10.72
N LEU A 323 18.94 19.56 11.41
CA LEU A 323 18.49 18.34 10.76
C LEU A 323 17.10 18.55 10.15
N GLU A 324 16.94 18.12 8.91
CA GLU A 324 15.69 18.13 8.17
C GLU A 324 15.19 16.71 7.93
N ARG A 325 16.10 15.75 7.76
CA ARG A 325 15.79 14.34 7.54
C ARG A 325 16.72 13.43 8.33
N LEU A 326 16.12 12.48 9.04
CA LEU A 326 16.79 11.42 9.77
C LEU A 326 16.14 10.07 9.43
N ASP A 327 16.91 9.14 8.89
CA ASP A 327 16.45 7.77 8.68
C ASP A 327 17.20 6.81 9.60
N LEU A 328 16.47 6.19 10.52
CA LEU A 328 16.96 5.24 11.52
C LEU A 328 16.32 3.86 11.36
N ARG A 329 15.63 3.59 10.25
CA ARG A 329 14.90 2.34 10.06
C ARG A 329 15.80 1.12 10.20
N ASN A 330 15.20 0.00 10.64
CA ASN A 330 15.88 -1.30 10.72
C ASN A 330 17.21 -1.23 11.48
N ASN A 331 17.16 -0.76 12.72
CA ASN A 331 18.28 -0.76 13.67
C ASN A 331 17.88 -1.55 14.94
N GLY A 332 18.67 -1.45 16.00
CA GLY A 332 18.42 -2.06 17.32
C GLY A 332 17.89 -1.06 18.37
N ILE A 333 17.31 0.06 17.96
CA ILE A 333 16.96 1.15 18.89
C ILE A 333 15.72 0.78 19.71
N SER A 334 15.82 0.88 21.03
CA SER A 334 14.70 0.61 21.95
C SER A 334 14.12 1.86 22.60
N ASP A 335 14.88 2.95 22.65
CA ASP A 335 14.49 4.22 23.25
C ASP A 335 14.74 5.36 22.26
N PHE A 336 13.67 6.04 21.86
CA PHE A 336 13.72 7.18 20.95
C PHE A 336 13.61 8.53 21.67
N SER A 337 13.43 8.55 23.00
CA SER A 337 13.30 9.79 23.77
C SER A 337 14.46 10.79 23.59
N PRO A 338 15.72 10.39 23.29
CA PRO A 338 16.75 11.38 23.00
C PRO A 338 16.48 12.22 21.75
N LEU A 339 15.59 11.76 20.86
CA LEU A 339 15.22 12.48 19.64
C LEU A 339 14.17 13.57 19.90
N ASP A 340 13.55 13.63 21.09
CA ASP A 340 12.54 14.64 21.45
C ASP A 340 13.12 16.08 21.42
N GLY A 341 14.44 16.22 21.48
CA GLY A 341 15.14 17.50 21.36
C GLY A 341 15.39 17.97 19.92
N LEU A 342 15.07 17.16 18.91
CA LEU A 342 15.21 17.55 17.51
C LEU A 342 14.19 18.63 17.11
N PRO A 343 14.48 19.47 16.09
CA PRO A 343 13.50 20.44 15.60
C PRO A 343 12.19 19.76 15.17
N ASP A 344 11.03 20.34 15.51
CA ASP A 344 9.70 19.82 15.13
C ASP A 344 9.52 19.56 13.62
N LYS A 345 10.28 20.27 12.77
CA LYS A 345 10.27 20.11 11.31
C LYS A 345 11.05 18.89 10.80
N THR A 346 11.78 18.20 11.68
CA THR A 346 12.65 17.09 11.29
C THR A 346 11.81 15.90 10.92
N PHE A 347 11.96 15.43 9.68
CA PHE A 347 11.31 14.19 9.25
C PHE A 347 12.14 12.99 9.69
N VAL A 348 11.63 12.24 10.67
CA VAL A 348 12.31 11.07 11.26
C VAL A 348 11.59 9.78 10.83
N ARG A 349 12.33 8.81 10.29
CA ARG A 349 11.85 7.44 10.04
C ARG A 349 12.51 6.47 11.01
N MET A 350 11.73 5.60 11.63
CA MET A 350 12.17 4.75 12.74
C MET A 350 11.54 3.34 12.76
N ASP A 351 10.75 2.99 11.74
CA ASP A 351 10.16 1.66 11.59
C ASP A 351 11.23 0.55 11.50
N GLY A 352 10.88 -0.65 11.95
CA GLY A 352 11.80 -1.80 11.98
C GLY A 352 12.76 -1.83 13.18
N ASN A 353 12.58 -0.96 14.17
CA ASN A 353 13.34 -0.96 15.43
C ASN A 353 12.57 -1.65 16.57
N PRO A 354 13.25 -2.27 17.56
CA PRO A 354 12.59 -2.86 18.74
C PRO A 354 11.75 -1.88 19.58
N GLY A 355 12.19 -0.63 19.69
CA GLY A 355 11.47 0.45 20.38
C GLY A 355 10.29 1.00 19.57
N PHE A 356 10.21 0.64 18.29
CA PHE A 356 9.06 0.92 17.43
C PHE A 356 8.08 -0.25 17.61
N PRO A 357 6.98 -0.08 18.37
CA PRO A 357 6.15 -1.21 18.77
C PRO A 357 5.58 -1.92 17.54
N SER A 358 5.73 -3.25 17.50
CA SER A 358 5.05 -4.07 16.50
C SER A 358 3.56 -3.86 16.67
N GLY A 359 2.90 -3.42 15.60
CA GLY A 359 1.49 -3.05 15.66
C GLY A 359 0.64 -4.18 16.23
N GLY A 360 0.04 -3.97 17.42
CA GLY A 360 -0.97 -4.89 17.94
C GLY A 360 -2.26 -4.82 17.12
N PRO A 361 -3.22 -5.72 17.36
CA PRO A 361 -4.45 -5.81 16.58
C PRO A 361 -5.16 -4.44 16.51
N LYS A 362 -5.49 -4.02 15.28
CA LYS A 362 -6.26 -2.80 15.04
C LYS A 362 -7.70 -3.00 15.48
N ILE A 363 -8.26 -2.00 16.15
CA ILE A 363 -9.66 -1.93 16.55
C ILE A 363 -10.48 -1.62 15.30
N THR A 364 -10.94 -2.67 14.63
CA THR A 364 -11.81 -2.55 13.43
C THR A 364 -13.26 -2.21 13.78
N GLY A 365 -13.62 -2.28 15.06
CA GLY A 365 -14.93 -1.93 15.61
C GLY A 365 -15.70 -3.09 16.24
N PRO A 366 -17.01 -2.93 16.45
CA PRO A 366 -17.81 -1.84 15.92
C PRO A 366 -17.50 -0.49 16.58
N TRP A 367 -17.54 0.57 15.79
CA TRP A 367 -17.41 1.95 16.23
C TRP A 367 -18.75 2.66 16.03
N LEU A 368 -19.07 3.61 16.90
CA LEU A 368 -20.06 4.65 16.61
C LEU A 368 -19.33 5.85 16.02
N TRP A 369 -19.63 6.17 14.77
CA TRP A 369 -19.06 7.30 14.07
C TRP A 369 -20.02 8.49 14.08
N ALA A 370 -19.44 9.68 14.07
CA ALA A 370 -20.11 10.94 13.82
C ALA A 370 -19.22 11.83 12.95
N ILE A 371 -19.83 12.80 12.29
CA ILE A 371 -19.13 13.76 11.46
C ILE A 371 -19.79 15.12 11.60
N VAL A 372 -18.97 16.15 11.79
CA VAL A 372 -19.43 17.52 12.07
C VAL A 372 -18.62 18.53 11.25
N PRO A 373 -19.17 19.72 10.93
CA PRO A 373 -18.43 20.73 10.18
C PRO A 373 -17.22 21.25 10.97
N GLY A 374 -16.05 21.31 10.32
CA GLY A 374 -14.80 21.85 10.87
C GLY A 374 -13.64 21.62 9.91
N THR A 375 -12.90 22.68 9.60
CA THR A 375 -11.84 22.68 8.58
C THR A 375 -10.50 22.19 9.11
N ARG A 376 -10.28 22.26 10.43
CA ARG A 376 -8.99 21.94 11.05
C ARG A 376 -9.15 21.53 12.50
N LEU A 377 -8.68 20.35 12.85
CA LEU A 377 -8.59 19.91 14.24
C LEU A 377 -7.55 20.75 14.99
N ASP A 378 -7.91 21.22 16.18
CA ASP A 378 -7.08 22.07 17.02
C ASP A 378 -7.25 21.74 18.53
N ASP A 379 -6.51 22.46 19.38
CA ASP A 379 -6.46 22.24 20.82
C ASP A 379 -7.58 22.92 21.63
N ARG A 380 -8.30 23.87 21.05
CA ARG A 380 -9.23 24.76 21.76
C ARG A 380 -10.70 24.52 21.41
N THR A 381 -10.96 23.91 20.26
CA THR A 381 -12.31 23.78 19.72
C THR A 381 -12.91 22.41 20.04
N ASP A 382 -14.05 22.41 20.72
CA ASP A 382 -14.92 21.24 20.87
C ASP A 382 -15.95 21.24 19.73
N PHE A 383 -15.63 20.55 18.62
CA PHE A 383 -16.49 20.55 17.44
C PHE A 383 -17.82 19.83 17.66
N LEU A 384 -17.87 18.83 18.56
CA LEU A 384 -19.11 18.17 18.95
C LEU A 384 -20.05 19.13 19.68
N SER A 385 -19.52 19.90 20.65
CA SER A 385 -20.26 20.92 21.38
C SER A 385 -20.77 22.01 20.44
N ARG A 386 -19.91 22.50 19.53
CA ARG A 386 -20.27 23.51 18.53
C ARG A 386 -21.40 23.02 17.63
N ALA A 387 -21.32 21.80 17.12
CA ALA A 387 -22.31 21.25 16.20
C ALA A 387 -23.64 20.91 16.87
N THR A 388 -23.64 20.66 18.18
CA THR A 388 -24.85 20.22 18.93
C THR A 388 -25.42 21.28 19.87
N GLY A 389 -24.81 22.47 19.94
CA GLY A 389 -25.18 23.48 20.93
C GLY A 389 -24.94 23.01 22.38
N GLY A 390 -23.89 22.20 22.61
CA GLY A 390 -23.51 21.68 23.92
C GLY A 390 -24.25 20.42 24.39
N ALA A 391 -25.17 19.88 23.58
CA ALA A 391 -25.89 18.64 23.91
C ALA A 391 -24.94 17.44 24.00
N ALA A 392 -23.94 17.37 23.12
CA ALA A 392 -22.79 16.47 23.23
C ALA A 392 -21.51 17.30 23.28
N THR A 393 -20.51 16.86 24.06
CA THR A 393 -19.18 17.48 24.10
C THR A 393 -18.14 16.38 23.95
N GLU A 394 -16.93 16.72 23.48
CA GLU A 394 -15.81 15.77 23.38
C GLU A 394 -15.60 15.06 24.73
N LEU A 395 -15.57 15.82 25.83
CA LEU A 395 -15.42 15.27 27.17
C LEU A 395 -16.56 14.31 27.56
N LYS A 396 -17.83 14.69 27.34
CA LYS A 396 -18.98 13.83 27.71
C LYS A 396 -18.95 12.51 26.96
N VAL A 397 -18.63 12.53 25.67
CA VAL A 397 -18.54 11.33 24.82
C VAL A 397 -17.31 10.51 25.19
N ALA A 398 -16.16 11.14 25.42
CA ALA A 398 -14.94 10.47 25.87
C ALA A 398 -15.08 9.79 27.23
N THR A 399 -15.91 10.33 28.14
CA THR A 399 -16.17 9.72 29.45
C THR A 399 -17.18 8.58 29.38
N ASN A 400 -18.26 8.73 28.61
CA ASN A 400 -19.41 7.81 28.69
C ASN A 400 -19.56 6.86 27.49
N GLY A 401 -18.92 7.18 26.37
CA GLY A 401 -19.19 6.63 25.05
C GLY A 401 -20.31 7.37 24.32
N ALA A 402 -20.37 7.20 23.00
CA ALA A 402 -21.49 7.64 22.18
C ALA A 402 -22.73 6.73 22.36
N THR A 403 -23.88 7.21 21.90
CA THR A 403 -25.14 6.44 21.87
C THR A 403 -25.67 6.43 20.44
N GLU A 404 -25.90 5.25 19.88
CA GLU A 404 -26.39 5.10 18.51
C GLU A 404 -27.69 5.87 18.28
N GLY A 405 -27.82 6.50 17.11
CA GLY A 405 -29.02 7.23 16.70
C GLY A 405 -29.23 8.58 17.39
N LYS A 406 -28.43 8.94 18.42
CA LYS A 406 -28.46 10.28 19.00
C LYS A 406 -27.96 11.31 17.98
N ALA A 407 -28.63 12.45 17.95
CA ALA A 407 -28.29 13.54 17.04
C ALA A 407 -26.91 14.13 17.34
N VAL A 408 -26.17 14.44 16.27
CA VAL A 408 -24.90 15.14 16.25
C VAL A 408 -24.94 16.14 15.10
N GLY A 409 -25.34 17.39 15.41
CA GLY A 409 -25.70 18.38 14.41
C GLY A 409 -26.86 17.91 13.52
N LYS A 410 -26.65 17.92 12.20
CA LYS A 410 -27.64 17.46 11.21
C LYS A 410 -27.66 15.93 11.01
N ARG A 411 -26.70 15.21 11.60
CA ARG A 411 -26.52 13.76 11.45
C ARG A 411 -26.78 13.06 12.79
N LYS A 412 -26.54 11.75 12.84
CA LYS A 412 -26.68 10.92 14.04
C LYS A 412 -25.42 10.06 14.20
N TRP A 413 -25.12 9.66 15.43
CA TRP A 413 -24.12 8.62 15.68
C TRP A 413 -24.55 7.33 14.98
N ALA A 414 -23.70 6.78 14.13
CA ALA A 414 -24.01 5.63 13.28
C ALA A 414 -22.96 4.52 13.45
N LEU A 415 -23.43 3.28 13.47
CA LEU A 415 -22.58 2.10 13.64
C LEU A 415 -21.83 1.76 12.35
N HIS A 416 -20.51 1.62 12.42
CA HIS A 416 -19.72 1.08 11.30
C HIS A 416 -18.40 0.44 11.75
N ARG A 417 -17.74 -0.26 10.82
CA ARG A 417 -16.41 -0.85 11.01
C ARG A 417 -15.42 -0.25 10.01
N ILE A 418 -14.15 -0.22 10.38
CA ILE A 418 -13.07 0.21 9.49
C ILE A 418 -12.14 -0.97 9.20
N SER A 419 -11.55 -0.99 8.00
CA SER A 419 -10.59 -2.02 7.61
C SER A 419 -9.27 -1.85 8.37
N ALA A 420 -8.62 -2.98 8.70
CA ALA A 420 -7.33 -2.99 9.39
C ALA A 420 -6.13 -2.67 8.47
N THR A 421 -6.28 -2.75 7.15
CA THR A 421 -5.12 -2.69 6.22
C THR A 421 -5.32 -1.74 5.06
N ASP A 422 -6.45 -1.05 5.02
CA ASP A 422 -6.84 -0.19 3.92
C ASP A 422 -6.46 1.26 4.23
N GLY A 423 -5.55 1.83 3.45
CA GLY A 423 -5.11 3.23 3.57
C GLY A 423 -6.15 4.27 3.14
N ASP A 424 -7.41 3.88 3.03
CA ASP A 424 -8.55 4.74 2.71
C ASP A 424 -9.81 4.38 3.53
N ASN A 425 -9.60 3.77 4.70
CA ASN A 425 -10.66 3.13 5.46
C ASN A 425 -11.70 4.11 6.07
N ILE A 426 -11.35 5.38 6.29
CA ILE A 426 -12.28 6.40 6.80
C ILE A 426 -13.17 6.88 5.67
N ASN A 427 -12.63 7.17 4.47
CA ASN A 427 -13.46 7.52 3.31
C ASN A 427 -14.47 6.40 2.99
N ARG A 428 -14.04 5.14 2.95
CA ARG A 428 -15.00 4.03 2.69
C ARG A 428 -16.10 3.95 3.75
N MET A 429 -15.75 4.21 5.01
CA MET A 429 -16.73 4.26 6.10
C MET A 429 -17.71 5.43 5.93
N THR A 430 -17.23 6.63 5.60
CA THR A 430 -18.12 7.78 5.40
C THR A 430 -19.01 7.60 4.17
N ASP A 431 -18.51 6.98 3.09
CA ASP A 431 -19.30 6.62 1.91
C ASP A 431 -20.44 5.67 2.27
N ALA A 432 -20.12 4.59 2.98
CA ALA A 432 -21.07 3.56 3.38
C ALA A 432 -22.17 4.10 4.32
N LEU A 433 -21.87 5.16 5.08
CA LEU A 433 -22.83 5.87 5.92
C LEU A 433 -23.60 6.97 5.17
N GLY A 434 -23.35 7.17 3.87
CA GLY A 434 -24.01 8.17 3.03
C GLY A 434 -23.58 9.60 3.37
N TRP A 435 -22.37 9.78 3.87
CA TRP A 435 -21.83 11.08 4.29
C TRP A 435 -21.00 11.78 3.23
N GLY A 436 -20.61 11.06 2.19
CA GLY A 436 -19.72 11.49 1.13
C GLY A 436 -18.30 10.94 1.29
N THR A 437 -17.46 11.19 0.29
CA THR A 437 -16.02 10.87 0.28
C THR A 437 -15.21 11.99 -0.36
N GLY A 438 -13.91 12.04 -0.06
CA GLY A 438 -13.01 13.01 -0.65
C GLY A 438 -13.46 14.46 -0.40
N GLU A 439 -13.61 15.24 -1.47
CA GLU A 439 -13.96 16.67 -1.42
C GLU A 439 -15.23 16.98 -0.62
N GLU A 440 -16.19 16.05 -0.55
CA GLU A 440 -17.44 16.25 0.18
C GLU A 440 -17.25 16.31 1.71
N ILE A 441 -16.14 15.76 2.22
CA ILE A 441 -15.87 15.63 3.66
C ILE A 441 -14.61 16.34 4.15
N TYR A 442 -13.84 17.02 3.28
CA TYR A 442 -12.60 17.71 3.69
C TYR A 442 -12.82 18.80 4.75
N ASP A 443 -13.95 19.52 4.72
CA ASP A 443 -14.28 20.53 5.74
C ASP A 443 -15.03 19.96 6.95
N HIS A 444 -14.75 18.71 7.31
CA HIS A 444 -15.39 18.03 8.43
C HIS A 444 -14.39 17.37 9.38
N ILE A 445 -14.79 17.28 10.65
CA ILE A 445 -14.13 16.46 11.66
C ILE A 445 -14.92 15.17 11.82
N VAL A 446 -14.23 14.04 11.66
CA VAL A 446 -14.79 12.70 11.86
C VAL A 446 -14.45 12.23 13.25
N TYR A 447 -15.47 11.85 14.02
CA TYR A 447 -15.35 11.32 15.37
C TYR A 447 -15.69 9.82 15.38
N GLY A 448 -14.86 9.01 16.03
CA GLY A 448 -15.12 7.61 16.31
C GLY A 448 -15.17 7.34 17.81
N SER A 449 -16.24 6.73 18.30
CA SER A 449 -16.38 6.30 19.69
C SER A 449 -16.53 4.79 19.77
N VAL A 450 -15.76 4.16 20.65
CA VAL A 450 -15.84 2.73 20.93
C VAL A 450 -15.73 2.48 22.43
N ILE A 451 -16.42 1.46 22.90
CA ILE A 451 -16.32 0.98 24.27
C ILE A 451 -15.50 -0.30 24.29
N LEU A 452 -14.50 -0.33 25.16
CA LEU A 452 -13.61 -1.47 25.36
C LEU A 452 -13.89 -2.05 26.75
N ASP A 453 -13.86 -3.37 26.88
CA ASP A 453 -13.94 -4.05 28.17
C ASP A 453 -12.60 -4.73 28.48
N SER A 454 -11.92 -4.28 29.52
CA SER A 454 -10.68 -4.87 29.98
C SER A 454 -10.95 -5.87 31.12
N PRO A 455 -10.35 -7.08 31.12
CA PRO A 455 -10.50 -8.04 32.22
C PRO A 455 -9.77 -7.58 33.50
N GLU A 456 -8.74 -6.74 33.36
CA GLU A 456 -7.89 -6.25 34.44
C GLU A 456 -7.48 -4.80 34.20
N GLU A 457 -6.96 -4.14 35.24
CA GLU A 457 -6.27 -2.87 35.04
C GLU A 457 -4.87 -3.16 34.53
N GLN A 458 -4.44 -2.48 33.45
CA GLN A 458 -3.16 -2.75 32.80
C GLN A 458 -2.56 -1.46 32.21
N GLN A 459 -1.25 -1.30 32.36
CA GLN A 459 -0.47 -0.36 31.58
C GLN A 459 -0.19 -0.97 30.21
N THR A 460 -0.36 -0.20 29.15
CA THR A 460 -0.08 -0.63 27.79
C THR A 460 0.30 0.57 26.92
N THR A 461 0.71 0.31 25.68
CA THR A 461 0.97 1.35 24.69
C THR A 461 -0.21 1.44 23.74
N MET A 462 -0.79 2.62 23.59
CA MET A 462 -1.75 2.87 22.52
C MET A 462 -1.00 3.17 21.23
N LEU A 463 -1.46 2.63 20.11
CA LEU A 463 -0.91 2.89 18.78
C LEU A 463 -1.96 3.58 17.91
N VAL A 464 -1.53 4.63 17.23
CA VAL A 464 -2.40 5.51 16.46
C VAL A 464 -1.76 5.84 15.12
N GLY A 465 -2.51 5.72 14.04
CA GLY A 465 -2.19 6.24 12.73
C GLY A 465 -3.38 7.04 12.22
N SER A 466 -3.12 8.16 11.56
CA SER A 466 -4.17 8.99 10.95
C SER A 466 -3.58 9.76 9.80
N ASP A 467 -4.36 9.90 8.74
CA ASP A 467 -4.11 11.00 7.81
C ASP A 467 -4.31 12.33 8.54
N ASP A 468 -3.46 13.30 8.18
CA ASP A 468 -3.36 14.62 8.77
C ASP A 468 -3.44 14.64 10.31
N ALA A 469 -4.46 15.26 10.89
CA ALA A 469 -4.51 15.49 12.34
C ALA A 469 -5.39 14.49 13.10
N VAL A 470 -4.96 14.17 14.33
CA VAL A 470 -5.68 13.28 15.25
C VAL A 470 -5.70 13.82 16.68
N LYS A 471 -6.82 13.61 17.38
CA LYS A 471 -6.96 13.70 18.84
C LYS A 471 -7.53 12.40 19.38
N VAL A 472 -7.05 11.99 20.55
CA VAL A 472 -7.41 10.71 21.17
C VAL A 472 -7.71 10.93 22.64
N TRP A 473 -8.86 10.43 23.08
CA TRP A 473 -9.25 10.40 24.47
C TRP A 473 -9.50 8.98 24.94
N LEU A 474 -9.10 8.70 26.17
CA LEU A 474 -9.39 7.46 26.87
C LEU A 474 -9.96 7.80 28.25
N ASN A 475 -11.16 7.31 28.55
CA ASN A 475 -11.84 7.50 29.83
C ASN A 475 -12.04 8.98 30.23
N GLY A 476 -12.26 9.86 29.25
CA GLY A 476 -12.43 11.30 29.44
C GLY A 476 -11.13 12.11 29.46
N GLU A 477 -9.97 11.48 29.46
CA GLU A 477 -8.67 12.16 29.41
C GLU A 477 -8.17 12.25 27.97
N LEU A 478 -7.68 13.43 27.56
CA LEU A 478 -7.02 13.61 26.26
C LEU A 478 -5.59 13.05 26.35
N VAL A 479 -5.39 11.85 25.83
CA VAL A 479 -4.12 11.10 25.96
C VAL A 479 -3.16 11.35 24.81
N HIS A 480 -3.63 11.84 23.65
CA HIS A 480 -2.77 12.16 22.51
C HIS A 480 -3.36 13.19 21.56
N LYS A 481 -2.47 13.95 20.90
CA LYS A 481 -2.79 14.87 19.81
C LYS A 481 -1.62 15.00 18.83
N ALA A 482 -1.90 15.02 17.54
CA ALA A 482 -0.94 15.35 16.50
C ALA A 482 -1.63 16.22 15.44
N PHE A 483 -1.12 17.44 15.19
CA PHE A 483 -1.73 18.42 14.29
C PHE A 483 -0.92 18.67 13.01
N VAL A 484 -0.21 17.64 12.57
CA VAL A 484 0.66 17.64 11.38
C VAL A 484 -0.11 17.20 10.14
N ALA A 485 0.37 17.58 8.95
CA ALA A 485 -0.18 17.04 7.70
C ALA A 485 0.66 15.83 7.27
N ARG A 486 0.05 14.65 7.14
CA ARG A 486 0.75 13.38 6.89
C ARG A 486 -0.18 12.31 6.32
N GLY A 487 0.40 11.33 5.63
CA GLY A 487 -0.32 10.14 5.18
C GLY A 487 -0.07 8.94 6.10
N ALA A 488 -1.07 8.10 6.35
CA ALA A 488 -1.01 6.91 7.18
C ALA A 488 -1.36 5.64 6.37
N GLY A 489 -0.42 4.70 6.32
CA GLY A 489 -0.70 3.33 5.86
C GLY A 489 -0.85 2.32 7.02
N ASP A 490 -0.44 2.73 8.22
CA ASP A 490 -0.46 1.95 9.46
C ASP A 490 -0.36 2.91 10.67
N TYR A 491 -0.06 2.39 11.87
CA TYR A 491 0.30 3.16 13.05
C TYR A 491 1.53 4.05 12.83
N GLN A 492 1.51 5.23 13.44
CA GLN A 492 2.53 6.26 13.31
C GLN A 492 2.99 6.79 14.67
N ASP A 493 2.06 6.90 15.62
CA ASP A 493 2.29 7.38 16.98
C ASP A 493 2.06 6.25 17.99
N PHE A 494 2.83 6.26 19.07
CA PHE A 494 2.70 5.30 20.17
C PHE A 494 2.98 6.00 21.49
N PHE A 495 2.11 5.82 22.48
CA PHE A 495 2.19 6.50 23.77
C PHE A 495 1.61 5.63 24.88
N PRO A 496 2.15 5.72 26.11
CA PRO A 496 1.69 4.91 27.23
C PRO A 496 0.29 5.34 27.70
N VAL A 497 -0.56 4.37 28.02
CA VAL A 497 -1.91 4.57 28.56
C VAL A 497 -2.26 3.47 29.56
N THR A 498 -3.30 3.73 30.36
CA THR A 498 -3.85 2.74 31.30
C THR A 498 -5.26 2.34 30.90
N LEU A 499 -5.47 1.04 30.62
CA LEU A 499 -6.82 0.47 30.54
C LEU A 499 -7.26 0.09 31.95
N LYS A 500 -8.39 0.64 32.41
CA LYS A 500 -9.02 0.31 33.70
C LYS A 500 -9.72 -1.03 33.61
N ARG A 501 -9.83 -1.76 34.72
CA ARG A 501 -10.66 -2.98 34.78
C ARG A 501 -12.12 -2.63 34.45
N GLY A 502 -12.73 -3.36 33.53
CA GLY A 502 -14.11 -3.13 33.07
C GLY A 502 -14.18 -2.17 31.87
N LYS A 503 -15.23 -1.35 31.84
CA LYS A 503 -15.54 -0.44 30.74
C LYS A 503 -14.49 0.67 30.60
N ASN A 504 -13.98 0.84 29.38
CA ASN A 504 -13.14 1.96 28.95
C ASN A 504 -13.75 2.63 27.73
N ALA A 505 -13.97 3.94 27.79
CA ALA A 505 -14.48 4.71 26.66
C ALA A 505 -13.33 5.32 25.86
N LEU A 506 -13.24 4.97 24.58
CA LEU A 506 -12.26 5.52 23.65
C LEU A 506 -12.98 6.43 22.65
N LEU A 507 -12.48 7.65 22.49
CA LEU A 507 -12.93 8.62 21.49
C LEU A 507 -11.73 9.05 20.65
N VAL A 508 -11.90 9.08 19.34
CA VAL A 508 -10.93 9.62 18.39
C VAL A 508 -11.58 10.71 17.55
N ALA A 509 -10.82 11.73 17.17
CA ALA A 509 -11.22 12.76 16.24
C ALA A 509 -10.14 12.93 15.17
N LEU A 510 -10.55 13.03 13.91
CA LEU A 510 -9.67 13.04 12.73
C LEU A 510 -10.09 14.20 11.80
N ASP A 511 -9.12 14.86 11.17
CA ASP A 511 -9.35 15.73 10.01
C ASP A 511 -8.62 15.18 8.78
N ASN A 512 -9.06 15.56 7.57
CA ASN A 512 -8.32 15.31 6.33
C ASN A 512 -8.20 16.62 5.55
N ARG A 513 -6.97 17.08 5.41
CA ARG A 513 -6.50 18.30 4.74
C ARG A 513 -5.93 18.01 3.36
N GLY A 514 -5.64 16.76 3.03
CA GLY A 514 -5.02 16.32 1.79
C GLY A 514 -6.02 15.81 0.75
N HIS A 515 -5.85 16.22 -0.50
CA HIS A 515 -6.56 15.61 -1.63
C HIS A 515 -6.06 14.18 -1.83
N GLY A 516 -6.78 13.19 -1.29
CA GLY A 516 -6.39 11.78 -1.40
C GLY A 516 -7.15 10.85 -0.46
N GLY A 517 -6.50 9.73 -0.12
CA GLY A 517 -7.04 8.77 0.83
C GLY A 517 -7.29 9.38 2.21
N PHE A 518 -8.25 8.85 2.94
CA PHE A 518 -8.52 9.20 4.33
C PHE A 518 -8.55 7.94 5.17
N SER A 519 -7.60 7.83 6.09
CA SER A 519 -7.35 6.65 6.89
C SER A 519 -7.15 6.95 8.38
N GLY A 520 -7.47 5.96 9.19
CA GLY A 520 -7.26 5.95 10.64
C GLY A 520 -7.02 4.53 11.15
N PHE A 521 -6.03 4.36 12.02
CA PHE A 521 -5.63 3.09 12.61
C PHE A 521 -5.48 3.26 14.10
N PHE A 522 -6.22 2.49 14.89
CA PHE A 522 -6.21 2.61 16.36
C PHE A 522 -6.09 1.23 16.98
N GLY A 523 -5.24 1.10 17.99
CA GLY A 523 -5.08 -0.15 18.73
C GLY A 523 -4.18 0.00 19.93
N PHE A 524 -3.81 -1.14 20.50
CA PHE A 524 -2.91 -1.22 21.65
C PHE A 524 -1.81 -2.23 21.35
N ALA A 525 -0.77 -2.26 22.18
CA ALA A 525 0.31 -3.22 22.06
C ALA A 525 -0.24 -4.67 22.01
N PRO A 526 0.44 -5.61 21.31
CA PRO A 526 -0.07 -6.97 21.10
C PRO A 526 -0.45 -7.74 22.38
N ASN A 527 0.14 -7.38 23.51
CA ASN A 527 -0.11 -7.98 24.82
C ASN A 527 -1.29 -7.35 25.60
N ALA A 528 -1.90 -6.28 25.08
CA ALA A 528 -3.04 -5.63 25.70
C ALA A 528 -4.27 -6.54 25.66
N LYS A 529 -4.90 -6.78 26.81
CA LYS A 529 -6.10 -7.64 26.93
C LYS A 529 -7.37 -6.80 26.94
N TYR A 530 -8.19 -6.85 25.92
CA TYR A 530 -9.48 -6.16 25.91
C TYR A 530 -10.44 -6.80 24.89
N GLU A 531 -11.73 -6.56 25.06
CA GLU A 531 -12.77 -6.86 24.07
C GLU A 531 -13.47 -5.57 23.62
N VAL A 532 -13.96 -5.52 22.38
CA VAL A 532 -14.73 -4.38 21.86
C VAL A 532 -16.21 -4.63 22.11
N PHE A 533 -16.87 -3.71 22.83
CA PHE A 533 -18.27 -3.83 23.23
C PHE A 533 -19.22 -3.30 22.15
N GLN A 534 -20.29 -4.05 21.84
CA GLN A 534 -21.33 -3.62 20.88
C GLN A 534 -22.39 -2.74 21.57
N PRO A 535 -22.76 -1.56 21.03
CA PRO A 535 -23.76 -0.69 21.66
C PRO A 535 -25.22 -1.16 21.50
N SER A 536 -25.54 -1.99 20.49
CA SER A 536 -26.93 -2.36 20.15
C SER A 536 -27.01 -3.78 19.60
N ILE A 537 -27.86 -4.63 20.19
CA ILE A 537 -28.17 -5.98 19.68
C ILE A 537 -29.53 -5.95 18.98
N ASN A 538 -29.61 -6.56 17.80
CA ASN A 538 -30.87 -6.65 17.06
C ASN A 538 -31.65 -7.91 17.45
N PHE A 539 -32.90 -7.73 17.88
CA PHE A 539 -33.83 -8.82 18.17
C PHE A 539 -34.97 -8.78 17.16
N THR A 540 -35.38 -9.93 16.64
CA THR A 540 -36.43 -10.01 15.61
C THR A 540 -37.36 -11.18 15.85
N PHE A 541 -38.65 -11.00 15.55
CA PHE A 541 -39.61 -12.10 15.50
C PHE A 541 -39.70 -12.70 14.09
N SER A 542 -39.91 -14.02 14.02
CA SER A 542 -40.26 -14.73 12.78
C SER A 542 -41.25 -15.85 13.04
N THR A 543 -42.08 -16.20 12.07
CA THR A 543 -42.94 -17.39 12.11
C THR A 543 -42.40 -18.50 11.21
N ASP A 544 -42.81 -19.74 11.46
CA ASP A 544 -42.53 -20.90 10.59
C ASP A 544 -43.46 -20.97 9.35
N THR A 545 -44.57 -20.24 9.35
CA THR A 545 -45.46 -20.03 8.20
C THR A 545 -45.94 -18.58 8.10
N THR A 546 -46.21 -18.11 6.88
CA THR A 546 -46.77 -16.78 6.60
C THR A 546 -48.26 -16.81 6.27
N GLN A 547 -48.81 -17.99 5.96
CA GLN A 547 -50.25 -18.18 5.77
C GLN A 547 -50.79 -19.01 6.94
N ILE A 548 -51.70 -18.40 7.69
CA ILE A 548 -52.28 -18.98 8.90
C ILE A 548 -53.79 -18.88 8.76
N GLU A 549 -54.43 -20.03 8.64
CA GLU A 549 -55.88 -20.16 8.65
C GLU A 549 -56.38 -20.50 10.05
N LYS A 550 -57.67 -20.26 10.28
CA LYS A 550 -58.29 -20.64 11.55
C LYS A 550 -58.20 -22.15 11.76
N GLY A 551 -57.65 -22.56 12.90
CA GLY A 551 -57.39 -23.95 13.25
C GLY A 551 -55.92 -24.35 13.14
N ASP A 552 -55.11 -23.57 12.42
CA ASP A 552 -53.70 -23.88 12.22
C ASP A 552 -52.89 -23.74 13.50
N THR A 553 -51.82 -24.54 13.58
CA THR A 553 -50.77 -24.35 14.59
C THR A 553 -49.48 -23.91 13.93
N PHE A 554 -48.84 -22.88 14.50
CA PHE A 554 -47.62 -22.28 13.99
C PHE A 554 -46.70 -21.89 15.15
N THR A 555 -45.43 -21.68 14.85
CA THR A 555 -44.37 -21.36 15.82
C THR A 555 -43.85 -19.96 15.57
N VAL A 556 -43.78 -19.16 16.62
CA VAL A 556 -43.13 -17.86 16.63
C VAL A 556 -41.78 -18.00 17.31
N HIS A 557 -40.71 -17.56 16.64
CA HIS A 557 -39.35 -17.54 17.13
C HIS A 557 -38.94 -16.10 17.44
N LEU A 558 -38.36 -15.87 18.63
CA LEU A 558 -37.58 -14.65 18.88
C LEU A 558 -36.11 -14.95 18.60
N LYS A 559 -35.52 -14.23 17.64
CA LYS A 559 -34.14 -14.40 17.18
C LYS A 559 -33.30 -13.19 17.52
N THR A 560 -31.99 -13.38 17.51
CA THR A 560 -31.00 -12.33 17.66
C THR A 560 -29.93 -12.45 16.58
N GLU A 561 -29.42 -11.31 16.13
CA GLU A 561 -28.28 -11.19 15.22
C GLU A 561 -27.27 -10.18 15.78
N ASN A 562 -26.00 -10.36 15.44
CA ASN A 562 -24.85 -9.55 15.89
C ASN A 562 -24.66 -9.47 17.42
N ALA A 563 -25.03 -10.53 18.16
CA ALA A 563 -25.04 -10.56 19.62
C ALA A 563 -23.76 -11.17 20.24
N ASP A 564 -22.60 -10.52 20.08
CA ASP A 564 -21.30 -11.09 20.52
C ASP A 564 -21.17 -11.25 22.05
N ASN A 565 -21.91 -10.48 22.86
CA ASN A 565 -21.73 -10.40 24.32
C ASN A 565 -23.02 -10.63 25.14
N LEU A 566 -24.12 -11.09 24.53
CA LEU A 566 -25.40 -11.33 25.20
C LEU A 566 -25.35 -12.61 26.04
N ALA A 567 -25.28 -12.50 27.36
CA ALA A 567 -25.20 -13.68 28.24
C ALA A 567 -26.51 -14.01 28.96
N GLY A 568 -27.50 -13.11 28.95
CA GLY A 568 -28.80 -13.38 29.55
C GLY A 568 -29.87 -12.39 29.12
N TRP A 569 -31.13 -12.82 29.22
CA TRP A 569 -32.29 -12.01 28.86
C TRP A 569 -33.55 -12.43 29.60
N GLN A 570 -34.53 -11.52 29.71
CA GLN A 570 -35.88 -11.81 30.17
C GLN A 570 -36.92 -11.03 29.37
N THR A 571 -38.14 -11.57 29.29
CA THR A 571 -39.26 -10.92 28.61
C THR A 571 -40.63 -11.51 29.00
N ASN A 572 -41.67 -10.77 28.69
CA ASN A 572 -43.03 -11.27 28.54
C ASN A 572 -43.47 -11.16 27.07
N ILE A 573 -44.54 -11.86 26.69
CA ILE A 573 -45.19 -11.78 25.38
C ILE A 573 -46.64 -11.38 25.57
N ILE A 574 -47.11 -10.44 24.76
CA ILE A 574 -48.51 -10.03 24.67
C ILE A 574 -49.04 -10.44 23.28
N PHE A 575 -50.23 -11.01 23.22
CA PHE A 575 -50.91 -11.39 21.99
C PHE A 575 -52.44 -11.16 22.09
N ASN A 576 -53.11 -11.10 20.94
CA ASN A 576 -54.57 -10.96 20.90
C ASN A 576 -55.25 -12.30 21.18
N LYS A 577 -55.76 -12.47 22.40
CA LYS A 577 -56.48 -13.67 22.85
C LYS A 577 -57.76 -14.01 22.08
N ALA A 578 -58.31 -13.07 21.30
CA ALA A 578 -59.47 -13.34 20.45
C ALA A 578 -59.07 -14.09 19.17
N VAL A 579 -57.80 -13.96 18.76
CA VAL A 579 -57.29 -14.47 17.47
C VAL A 579 -56.37 -15.67 17.69
N LEU A 580 -55.51 -15.62 18.73
CA LEU A 580 -54.51 -16.65 19.01
C LEU A 580 -54.68 -17.26 20.40
N LYS A 581 -54.31 -18.53 20.52
CA LYS A 581 -54.18 -19.27 21.77
C LYS A 581 -52.81 -19.94 21.81
N VAL A 582 -52.06 -19.80 22.89
CA VAL A 582 -50.79 -20.53 23.07
C VAL A 582 -51.09 -22.01 23.27
N SER A 583 -50.48 -22.84 22.43
CA SER A 583 -50.65 -24.31 22.42
C SER A 583 -49.65 -25.00 23.35
N SER A 584 -48.44 -24.46 23.47
CA SER A 584 -47.38 -24.98 24.35
C SER A 584 -46.51 -23.85 24.91
N GLY A 585 -45.89 -24.09 26.07
CA GLY A 585 -44.96 -23.14 26.70
C GLY A 585 -43.77 -22.78 25.81
N ALA A 586 -43.08 -21.69 26.16
CA ALA A 586 -41.88 -21.28 25.42
C ALA A 586 -40.80 -22.36 25.52
N THR A 587 -40.15 -22.67 24.40
CA THR A 587 -39.00 -23.58 24.33
C THR A 587 -37.73 -22.77 24.14
N GLU A 588 -36.68 -23.17 24.84
CA GLU A 588 -35.38 -22.50 24.74
C GLU A 588 -34.77 -22.68 23.34
N GLY A 589 -34.40 -21.58 22.70
CA GLY A 589 -33.70 -21.59 21.43
C GLY A 589 -32.24 -21.98 21.57
N ASP A 590 -31.50 -21.97 20.46
CA ASP A 590 -30.12 -22.46 20.39
C ASP A 590 -29.08 -21.44 20.84
N PHE A 591 -29.40 -20.14 20.85
CA PHE A 591 -28.41 -19.06 20.97
C PHE A 591 -27.46 -19.21 22.18
N LEU A 592 -27.98 -19.29 23.41
CA LEU A 592 -27.15 -19.39 24.62
C LEU A 592 -26.52 -20.79 24.83
N LYS A 593 -26.96 -21.80 24.08
CA LYS A 593 -26.48 -23.20 24.15
C LYS A 593 -25.30 -23.49 23.22
N GLN A 594 -24.93 -22.54 22.37
CA GLN A 594 -23.80 -22.70 21.46
C GLN A 594 -22.47 -22.78 22.22
N GLY A 595 -21.53 -23.60 21.72
CA GLY A 595 -20.16 -23.70 22.24
C GLY A 595 -20.04 -24.28 23.66
N ASP A 596 -20.66 -25.44 23.90
CA ASP A 596 -20.70 -26.15 25.21
C ASP A 596 -21.33 -25.32 26.35
N GLY A 597 -22.10 -24.29 26.01
CA GLY A 597 -22.79 -23.41 26.94
C GLY A 597 -23.85 -24.15 27.75
N ARG A 598 -23.67 -24.21 29.08
CA ARG A 598 -24.74 -24.58 30.00
C ARG A 598 -25.63 -23.37 30.22
N THR A 599 -26.93 -23.56 30.22
CA THR A 599 -27.92 -22.48 30.36
C THR A 599 -28.93 -22.79 31.46
N PHE A 600 -29.50 -21.74 32.01
CA PHE A 600 -30.75 -21.80 32.75
C PHE A 600 -31.83 -21.18 31.86
N PHE A 601 -32.96 -21.86 31.70
CA PHE A 601 -34.12 -21.37 30.95
C PHE A 601 -35.41 -21.59 31.73
N GLN A 602 -36.28 -20.59 31.72
CA GLN A 602 -37.63 -20.65 32.28
C GLN A 602 -38.63 -20.25 31.20
N ALA A 603 -39.57 -21.16 30.89
CA ALA A 603 -40.55 -21.04 29.81
C ALA A 603 -41.67 -19.99 30.04
N GLY A 604 -41.73 -19.40 31.22
CA GLY A 604 -42.80 -18.49 31.65
C GLY A 604 -44.14 -19.19 31.94
N THR A 605 -45.12 -18.40 32.37
CA THR A 605 -46.49 -18.83 32.67
C THR A 605 -47.45 -18.36 31.59
N ILE A 606 -48.19 -19.30 30.98
CA ILE A 606 -49.16 -19.01 29.94
C ILE A 606 -50.49 -18.57 30.55
N ASN A 607 -51.04 -17.46 30.08
CA ASN A 607 -52.39 -17.04 30.40
C ASN A 607 -53.16 -16.68 29.11
N ASN A 608 -53.85 -17.67 28.56
CA ASN A 608 -54.67 -17.51 27.36
C ASN A 608 -55.92 -16.64 27.60
N THR A 609 -56.39 -16.45 28.83
CA THR A 609 -57.55 -15.59 29.12
C THR A 609 -57.19 -14.11 29.12
N THR A 610 -55.91 -13.77 29.34
CA THR A 610 -55.39 -12.39 29.27
C THR A 610 -54.56 -12.12 28.03
N GLY A 611 -54.19 -13.14 27.25
CA GLY A 611 -53.37 -12.99 26.05
C GLY A 611 -51.89 -12.72 26.37
N LYS A 612 -51.35 -13.36 27.43
CA LYS A 612 -49.99 -13.13 27.90
C LYS A 612 -49.20 -14.40 28.18
N ILE A 613 -47.88 -14.33 27.99
CA ILE A 613 -46.91 -15.24 28.59
C ILE A 613 -45.98 -14.39 29.45
N THR A 614 -45.88 -14.69 30.75
CA THR A 614 -45.09 -13.88 31.69
C THR A 614 -43.90 -14.66 32.25
N GLY A 615 -42.75 -14.01 32.38
CA GLY A 615 -41.57 -14.54 33.07
C GLY A 615 -40.72 -15.50 32.24
N ILE A 616 -40.64 -15.29 30.92
CA ILE A 616 -39.69 -16.01 30.07
C ILE A 616 -38.31 -15.42 30.35
N LYS A 617 -37.32 -16.25 30.67
CA LYS A 617 -35.94 -15.80 30.89
C LYS A 617 -34.93 -16.89 30.61
N ALA A 618 -33.73 -16.47 30.23
CA ALA A 618 -32.60 -17.36 30.07
C ALA A 618 -31.29 -16.69 30.50
N VAL A 619 -30.34 -17.46 31.00
CA VAL A 619 -28.98 -16.99 31.31
C VAL A 619 -27.97 -18.09 31.06
N GLN A 620 -26.79 -17.71 30.55
CA GLN A 620 -25.66 -18.59 30.36
C GLN A 620 -24.93 -18.81 31.70
N LEU A 621 -24.64 -20.06 32.03
CA LEU A 621 -24.01 -20.50 33.28
C LEU A 621 -22.52 -20.86 33.11
N SER A 622 -22.02 -20.96 31.86
CA SER A 622 -20.61 -21.23 31.56
C SER A 622 -20.09 -20.28 30.48
N LYS A 623 -18.77 -20.01 30.47
CA LYS A 623 -18.09 -19.23 29.43
C LYS A 623 -17.96 -20.04 28.13
N GLY A 624 -19.06 -20.20 27.40
CA GLY A 624 -19.08 -20.79 26.07
C GLY A 624 -18.89 -19.73 24.98
N LYS A 625 -18.28 -20.12 23.85
CA LYS A 625 -18.12 -19.24 22.68
C LYS A 625 -19.48 -19.12 21.98
N MET A 626 -20.16 -17.99 22.16
CA MET A 626 -21.44 -17.72 21.50
C MET A 626 -21.23 -17.38 20.02
N THR A 627 -22.10 -17.87 19.14
CA THR A 627 -22.11 -17.38 17.76
C THR A 627 -22.93 -16.08 17.68
N ARG A 628 -22.74 -15.32 16.61
CA ARG A 628 -23.31 -13.97 16.47
C ARG A 628 -24.83 -13.96 16.28
N GLN A 629 -25.46 -15.11 16.06
CA GLN A 629 -26.87 -15.21 15.72
C GLN A 629 -27.51 -16.49 16.28
N GLY A 630 -28.81 -16.46 16.50
CA GLY A 630 -29.55 -17.64 16.92
C GLY A 630 -30.95 -17.31 17.42
N THR A 631 -31.67 -18.35 17.82
CA THR A 631 -32.99 -18.24 18.43
C THR A 631 -32.84 -18.13 19.94
N LEU A 632 -33.48 -17.14 20.56
CA LEU A 632 -33.58 -17.01 22.01
C LEU A 632 -34.60 -18.00 22.57
N PHE A 633 -35.81 -17.98 22.01
CA PHE A 633 -36.88 -18.91 22.36
C PHE A 633 -37.90 -19.06 21.23
N SER A 634 -38.73 -20.10 21.31
CA SER A 634 -39.85 -20.34 20.41
C SER A 634 -41.15 -20.57 21.17
N VAL A 635 -42.30 -20.14 20.64
CA VAL A 635 -43.64 -20.38 21.23
C VAL A 635 -44.58 -20.88 20.16
N ARG A 636 -45.35 -21.94 20.45
CA ARG A 636 -46.36 -22.48 19.54
C ARG A 636 -47.73 -21.89 19.83
N PHE A 637 -48.40 -21.39 18.80
CA PHE A 637 -49.74 -20.82 18.84
C PHE A 637 -50.70 -21.65 17.98
N THR A 638 -51.98 -21.63 18.36
CA THR A 638 -53.13 -22.06 17.56
C THR A 638 -53.94 -20.84 17.19
N ALA A 639 -54.25 -20.70 15.91
CA ALA A 639 -55.19 -19.71 15.40
C ALA A 639 -56.63 -20.13 15.74
N ILE A 640 -57.35 -19.34 16.53
CA ILE A 640 -58.71 -19.70 17.03
C ILE A 640 -59.83 -18.87 16.39
N ALA A 641 -59.51 -17.73 15.77
CA ALA A 641 -60.45 -16.92 15.00
C ALA A 641 -59.72 -16.10 13.93
N ASN A 642 -60.45 -15.68 12.89
CA ASN A 642 -59.91 -14.77 11.88
C ASN A 642 -59.68 -13.38 12.49
N GLY A 643 -58.62 -12.68 12.06
CA GLY A 643 -58.25 -11.35 12.54
C GLY A 643 -56.75 -11.18 12.70
N GLU A 644 -56.33 -10.04 13.25
CA GLU A 644 -54.92 -9.72 13.49
C GLU A 644 -54.54 -9.80 14.98
N SER A 645 -53.34 -10.30 15.23
CA SER A 645 -52.71 -10.31 16.54
C SER A 645 -51.32 -9.69 16.45
N ARG A 646 -51.13 -8.51 17.03
CA ARG A 646 -49.79 -7.94 17.27
C ARG A 646 -49.15 -8.66 18.45
N LEU A 647 -48.05 -9.35 18.19
CA LEU A 647 -47.18 -9.92 19.20
C LEU A 647 -46.10 -8.90 19.53
N SER A 648 -46.10 -8.43 20.78
CA SER A 648 -45.08 -7.52 21.30
C SER A 648 -44.47 -8.10 22.56
N VAL A 649 -43.23 -7.72 22.85
CA VAL A 649 -42.60 -8.03 24.13
C VAL A 649 -42.78 -6.89 25.14
N ASP A 650 -42.97 -7.27 26.40
CA ASP A 650 -42.93 -6.34 27.54
C ASP A 650 -41.87 -6.80 28.57
N ASN A 651 -41.39 -5.89 29.43
CA ASN A 651 -40.33 -6.17 30.41
C ASN A 651 -39.06 -6.81 29.80
N PHE A 652 -38.72 -6.43 28.56
CA PHE A 652 -37.54 -6.94 27.88
C PHE A 652 -36.27 -6.37 28.51
N GLN A 653 -35.40 -7.24 29.01
CA GLN A 653 -34.07 -6.86 29.51
C GLN A 653 -33.05 -7.84 28.96
N ALA A 654 -31.90 -7.32 28.53
CA ALA A 654 -30.75 -8.08 28.05
C ALA A 654 -29.50 -7.70 28.86
N GLY A 655 -28.61 -8.65 29.10
CA GLY A 655 -27.44 -8.47 29.95
C GLY A 655 -26.18 -9.13 29.37
N SER A 656 -25.04 -8.48 29.61
CA SER A 656 -23.73 -9.04 29.25
C SER A 656 -23.30 -10.15 30.21
N SER A 657 -22.21 -10.85 29.88
CA SER A 657 -21.59 -11.87 30.76
C SER A 657 -21.12 -11.32 32.12
N ARG A 658 -21.03 -10.00 32.26
CA ARG A 658 -20.70 -9.30 33.53
C ARG A 658 -21.93 -8.73 34.24
N GLY A 659 -23.13 -8.94 33.71
CA GLY A 659 -24.39 -8.44 34.27
C GLY A 659 -24.70 -6.98 33.92
N GLU A 660 -23.97 -6.38 32.97
CA GLU A 660 -24.27 -5.02 32.51
C GLU A 660 -25.47 -5.02 31.58
N LYS A 661 -26.34 -4.01 31.72
CA LYS A 661 -27.54 -3.87 30.89
C LYS A 661 -27.16 -3.57 29.45
N ILE A 662 -27.68 -4.37 28.51
CA ILE A 662 -27.58 -4.13 27.07
C ILE A 662 -28.85 -3.39 26.64
N ASN A 663 -28.67 -2.23 26.00
CA ASN A 663 -29.78 -1.49 25.43
C ASN A 663 -30.27 -2.19 24.17
N ALA A 664 -31.58 -2.39 24.09
CA ALA A 664 -32.23 -3.11 23.01
C ALA A 664 -33.58 -2.50 22.70
N THR A 665 -33.93 -2.45 21.41
CA THR A 665 -35.28 -2.08 20.99
C THR A 665 -36.19 -3.31 21.08
N PRO A 666 -37.31 -3.25 21.81
CA PRO A 666 -38.29 -4.34 21.87
C PRO A 666 -38.80 -4.73 20.47
N PRO A 667 -38.69 -5.99 20.04
CA PRO A 667 -39.25 -6.44 18.77
C PRO A 667 -40.75 -6.65 18.81
N GLU A 668 -41.36 -6.62 17.63
CA GLU A 668 -42.77 -6.82 17.41
C GLU A 668 -43.05 -7.54 16.08
N ILE A 669 -44.17 -8.25 15.98
CA ILE A 669 -44.67 -8.83 14.73
C ILE A 669 -46.20 -8.82 14.71
N THR A 670 -46.81 -8.62 13.54
CA THR A 670 -48.27 -8.78 13.36
C THR A 670 -48.55 -10.12 12.68
N VAL A 671 -49.38 -10.94 13.32
CA VAL A 671 -49.85 -12.22 12.77
C VAL A 671 -51.30 -12.07 12.31
N THR A 672 -51.58 -12.45 11.07
CA THR A 672 -52.91 -12.36 10.45
C THR A 672 -53.49 -13.76 10.24
N VAL A 673 -54.73 -13.98 10.71
CA VAL A 673 -55.45 -15.27 10.59
C VAL A 673 -56.68 -15.11 9.69
N GLY A 674 -56.83 -15.98 8.69
CA GLY A 674 -58.07 -16.13 7.91
C GLY A 674 -58.53 -14.91 7.11
N GLY A 675 -57.59 -14.20 6.50
CA GLY A 675 -57.83 -13.11 5.57
C GLY A 675 -57.46 -13.50 4.14
N GLY A 676 -58.42 -14.03 3.39
CA GLY A 676 -58.33 -14.18 1.94
C GLY A 676 -58.70 -12.87 1.22
N ALA A 677 -57.74 -11.95 1.08
CA ALA A 677 -57.61 -10.98 -0.01
C ALA A 677 -56.24 -10.29 0.13
N PRO A 678 -55.61 -9.91 -1.00
CA PRO A 678 -54.19 -10.14 -1.25
C PRO A 678 -53.30 -9.39 -0.26
N ALA A 679 -52.09 -9.94 -0.07
CA ALA A 679 -50.95 -9.11 0.24
C ALA A 679 -51.09 -7.81 -0.57
N ALA A 680 -50.98 -6.66 0.10
CA ALA A 680 -50.61 -5.43 -0.59
C ALA A 680 -49.57 -5.82 -1.64
N PRO A 681 -49.70 -5.43 -2.92
CA PRO A 681 -48.84 -5.97 -3.95
C PRO A 681 -47.39 -5.65 -3.57
N ALA A 682 -46.71 -6.61 -2.94
CA ALA A 682 -45.41 -6.97 -3.44
C ALA A 682 -45.71 -7.19 -4.90
N LEU A 683 -45.25 -6.26 -5.73
CA LEU A 683 -45.24 -6.39 -7.17
C LEU A 683 -44.52 -7.71 -7.46
N TYR A 684 -45.22 -8.82 -7.35
CA TYR A 684 -44.74 -10.09 -7.80
C TYR A 684 -44.81 -9.95 -9.32
N PRO A 685 -43.70 -10.21 -9.99
CA PRO A 685 -43.68 -10.11 -11.43
C PRO A 685 -44.72 -11.08 -11.99
N ASN A 686 -45.56 -10.62 -12.92
CA ASN A 686 -46.55 -11.50 -13.56
C ASN A 686 -45.88 -12.60 -14.41
N GLU A 687 -44.58 -12.48 -14.67
CA GLU A 687 -43.80 -13.38 -15.49
C GLU A 687 -42.44 -13.65 -14.85
N THR A 688 -42.03 -14.91 -14.84
CA THR A 688 -40.64 -15.27 -14.54
C THR A 688 -39.75 -14.72 -15.65
N ALA A 689 -38.72 -13.94 -15.30
CA ALA A 689 -37.83 -13.33 -16.28
C ALA A 689 -36.39 -13.23 -15.78
N LEU A 690 -35.44 -13.35 -16.71
CA LEU A 690 -34.04 -13.01 -16.50
C LEU A 690 -33.81 -11.56 -16.91
N LEU A 691 -33.17 -10.77 -16.06
CA LEU A 691 -32.90 -9.36 -16.28
C LEU A 691 -31.40 -9.13 -16.55
N HIS A 692 -31.06 -7.97 -17.11
CA HIS A 692 -29.68 -7.64 -17.44
C HIS A 692 -28.81 -7.52 -16.18
N ASN A 693 -27.67 -8.21 -16.19
CA ASN A 693 -26.67 -8.09 -15.15
C ASN A 693 -26.16 -6.64 -15.00
N TYR A 694 -25.80 -6.26 -13.78
CA TYR A 694 -25.21 -4.97 -13.48
C TYR A 694 -24.09 -5.10 -12.43
N PRO A 695 -23.00 -4.33 -12.54
CA PRO A 695 -22.65 -3.53 -13.72
C PRO A 695 -22.42 -4.40 -14.97
N ASN A 696 -22.52 -3.81 -16.17
CA ASN A 696 -22.19 -4.46 -17.44
C ASN A 696 -21.73 -3.40 -18.45
N PRO A 697 -20.45 -3.35 -18.87
CA PRO A 697 -19.38 -4.28 -18.47
C PRO A 697 -19.03 -4.18 -16.99
N PHE A 698 -18.47 -5.27 -16.43
CA PHE A 698 -18.05 -5.33 -15.02
C PHE A 698 -16.59 -5.77 -14.83
N ASN A 699 -16.05 -5.45 -13.65
CA ASN A 699 -14.72 -5.83 -13.18
C ASN A 699 -14.64 -5.74 -11.64
N PRO A 700 -14.38 -6.82 -10.87
CA PRO A 700 -14.45 -8.24 -11.25
C PRO A 700 -15.85 -8.85 -11.05
N GLU A 701 -16.75 -8.14 -10.37
CA GLU A 701 -18.02 -8.70 -9.87
C GLU A 701 -19.27 -8.12 -10.54
N THR A 702 -20.32 -8.93 -10.64
CA THR A 702 -21.63 -8.53 -11.18
C THR A 702 -22.76 -9.20 -10.42
N TRP A 703 -23.92 -8.56 -10.44
CA TRP A 703 -25.18 -9.13 -10.02
C TRP A 703 -26.01 -9.50 -11.25
N ILE A 704 -26.63 -10.68 -11.23
CA ILE A 704 -27.51 -11.21 -12.28
C ILE A 704 -28.94 -11.17 -11.72
N PRO A 705 -29.70 -10.10 -12.01
CA PRO A 705 -31.04 -9.95 -11.52
C PRO A 705 -32.01 -10.86 -12.27
N TYR A 706 -33.01 -11.34 -11.55
CA TYR A 706 -34.11 -12.12 -12.12
C TYR A 706 -35.39 -11.84 -11.35
N GLN A 707 -36.49 -12.39 -11.80
CA GLN A 707 -37.77 -12.27 -11.15
C GLN A 707 -38.55 -13.58 -11.36
N LEU A 708 -39.31 -14.03 -10.37
CA LEU A 708 -40.05 -15.28 -10.38
C LEU A 708 -41.54 -15.00 -10.19
N ALA A 709 -42.38 -15.47 -11.12
CA ALA A 709 -43.84 -15.39 -10.99
C ALA A 709 -44.38 -16.41 -9.98
N GLU A 710 -43.74 -17.57 -9.88
CA GLU A 710 -44.07 -18.65 -8.94
C GLU A 710 -42.78 -19.18 -8.26
N PRO A 711 -42.87 -19.77 -7.05
CA PRO A 711 -41.71 -20.38 -6.41
C PRO A 711 -41.09 -21.48 -7.27
N ALA A 712 -39.76 -21.50 -7.40
CA ALA A 712 -39.05 -22.47 -8.23
C ALA A 712 -37.62 -22.73 -7.73
N ASP A 713 -37.07 -23.91 -8.02
CA ASP A 713 -35.63 -24.16 -7.85
C ASP A 713 -34.84 -23.37 -8.91
N VAL A 714 -33.99 -22.45 -8.45
CA VAL A 714 -33.24 -21.54 -9.32
C VAL A 714 -31.79 -21.97 -9.45
N THR A 715 -31.34 -22.10 -10.69
CA THR A 715 -29.93 -22.29 -11.04
C THR A 715 -29.51 -21.31 -12.13
N ILE A 716 -28.35 -20.67 -11.97
CA ILE A 716 -27.72 -19.88 -13.03
C ILE A 716 -26.43 -20.56 -13.48
N ARG A 717 -26.32 -20.84 -14.77
CA ARG A 717 -25.11 -21.42 -15.39
C ARG A 717 -24.44 -20.40 -16.28
N ILE A 718 -23.16 -20.16 -16.07
CA ILE A 718 -22.36 -19.17 -16.78
C ILE A 718 -21.46 -19.90 -17.78
N TYR A 719 -21.45 -19.45 -19.04
CA TYR A 719 -20.70 -20.04 -20.14
C TYR A 719 -19.78 -19.01 -20.79
N ALA A 720 -18.61 -19.46 -21.24
CA ALA A 720 -17.74 -18.68 -22.11
C ALA A 720 -18.36 -18.53 -23.51
N ALA A 721 -17.88 -17.59 -24.31
CA ALA A 721 -18.33 -17.43 -25.72
C ALA A 721 -18.13 -18.69 -26.58
N SER A 722 -17.25 -19.61 -26.17
CA SER A 722 -17.04 -20.92 -26.79
C SER A 722 -18.08 -21.99 -26.43
N GLY A 723 -19.02 -21.69 -25.52
CA GLY A 723 -20.02 -22.63 -25.01
C GLY A 723 -19.56 -23.49 -23.81
N VAL A 724 -18.32 -23.31 -23.34
CA VAL A 724 -17.79 -24.03 -22.17
C VAL A 724 -18.42 -23.49 -20.88
N LEU A 725 -18.89 -24.38 -19.99
CA LEU A 725 -19.42 -24.01 -18.67
C LEU A 725 -18.29 -23.50 -17.76
N VAL A 726 -18.48 -22.29 -17.21
CA VAL A 726 -17.52 -21.55 -16.38
C VAL A 726 -17.86 -21.69 -14.90
N ARG A 727 -19.13 -21.52 -14.54
CA ARG A 727 -19.61 -21.54 -13.16
C ARG A 727 -21.09 -21.90 -13.10
N THR A 728 -21.48 -22.65 -12.06
CA THR A 728 -22.88 -22.86 -11.68
C THR A 728 -23.16 -22.18 -10.35
N LEU A 729 -24.22 -21.38 -10.30
CA LEU A 729 -24.77 -20.75 -9.10
C LEU A 729 -26.09 -21.46 -8.77
N ALA A 730 -26.05 -22.42 -7.85
CA ALA A 730 -27.25 -23.11 -7.37
C ALA A 730 -27.86 -22.30 -6.23
N LEU A 731 -28.94 -21.57 -6.52
CA LEU A 731 -29.63 -20.72 -5.53
C LEU A 731 -30.70 -21.51 -4.75
N GLY A 732 -30.99 -22.75 -5.17
CA GLY A 732 -31.98 -23.62 -4.54
C GLY A 732 -33.41 -23.10 -4.72
N ASN A 733 -34.31 -23.56 -3.86
CA ASN A 733 -35.72 -23.19 -3.94
C ASN A 733 -35.90 -21.72 -3.55
N GLN A 734 -36.42 -20.92 -4.48
CA GLN A 734 -36.62 -19.49 -4.32
C GLN A 734 -38.12 -19.17 -4.40
N PRO A 735 -38.69 -18.39 -3.47
CA PRO A 735 -40.09 -17.96 -3.54
C PRO A 735 -40.34 -17.04 -4.75
N ALA A 736 -41.61 -16.90 -5.16
CA ALA A 736 -42.00 -15.86 -6.11
C ALA A 736 -41.52 -14.48 -5.63
N GLY A 737 -41.04 -13.62 -6.53
CA GLY A 737 -40.50 -12.33 -6.14
C GLY A 737 -39.54 -11.68 -7.13
N ILE A 738 -39.20 -10.42 -6.82
CA ILE A 738 -38.20 -9.63 -7.56
C ILE A 738 -36.83 -9.81 -6.90
N TYR A 739 -35.84 -10.25 -7.69
CA TYR A 739 -34.45 -10.45 -7.30
C TYR A 739 -33.54 -9.47 -8.05
N GLN A 740 -33.93 -8.20 -8.05
CA GLN A 740 -33.24 -7.15 -8.81
C GLN A 740 -32.13 -6.46 -8.02
N TYR A 741 -32.23 -6.37 -6.69
CA TYR A 741 -31.28 -5.63 -5.86
C TYR A 741 -30.08 -6.48 -5.44
N ARG A 742 -28.92 -5.86 -5.16
CA ARG A 742 -27.68 -6.57 -4.79
C ARG A 742 -27.83 -7.56 -3.64
N SER A 743 -28.74 -7.28 -2.69
CA SER A 743 -29.05 -8.14 -1.55
C SER A 743 -29.80 -9.44 -1.92
N ARG A 744 -30.33 -9.54 -3.14
CA ARG A 744 -31.17 -10.66 -3.60
C ARG A 744 -30.78 -11.23 -4.96
N ALA A 745 -30.21 -10.42 -5.85
CA ALA A 745 -29.76 -10.86 -7.16
C ALA A 745 -28.64 -11.89 -7.04
N ALA A 746 -28.51 -12.76 -8.04
CA ALA A 746 -27.45 -13.76 -8.02
C ALA A 746 -26.08 -13.08 -8.19
N TYR A 747 -25.15 -13.38 -7.29
CA TYR A 747 -23.83 -12.77 -7.28
C TYR A 747 -22.82 -13.63 -8.03
N TRP A 748 -22.00 -12.99 -8.87
CA TRP A 748 -20.82 -13.60 -9.45
C TRP A 748 -19.60 -12.71 -9.27
N ASP A 749 -18.54 -13.28 -8.69
CA ASP A 749 -17.25 -12.65 -8.39
C ASP A 749 -16.25 -12.68 -9.57
N GLY A 750 -16.72 -13.07 -10.77
CA GLY A 750 -15.88 -13.20 -11.95
C GLY A 750 -14.91 -14.39 -11.90
N LYS A 751 -15.17 -15.40 -11.05
CA LYS A 751 -14.32 -16.60 -10.94
C LYS A 751 -14.99 -17.86 -11.48
N ASN A 752 -14.20 -18.81 -11.98
CA ASN A 752 -14.66 -20.14 -12.39
C ASN A 752 -14.96 -21.05 -11.17
N THR A 753 -15.35 -22.31 -11.41
CA THR A 753 -15.66 -23.27 -10.34
C THR A 753 -14.48 -23.59 -9.40
N VAL A 754 -13.24 -23.43 -9.85
CA VAL A 754 -12.03 -23.66 -9.03
C VAL A 754 -11.47 -22.38 -8.39
N GLY A 755 -12.14 -21.24 -8.57
CA GLY A 755 -11.79 -19.97 -7.90
C GLY A 755 -10.83 -19.06 -8.67
N GLU A 756 -10.56 -19.34 -9.95
CA GLU A 756 -9.68 -18.52 -10.79
C GLU A 756 -10.47 -17.42 -11.52
N SER A 757 -9.90 -16.21 -11.59
CA SER A 757 -10.54 -15.08 -12.28
C SER A 757 -10.59 -15.28 -13.79
N VAL A 758 -11.77 -15.18 -14.39
CA VAL A 758 -11.96 -15.41 -15.83
C VAL A 758 -11.47 -14.23 -16.68
N ALA A 759 -11.14 -14.43 -17.96
CA ALA A 759 -10.58 -13.38 -18.83
C ALA A 759 -11.60 -12.27 -19.19
N SER A 760 -11.12 -11.10 -19.63
CA SER A 760 -11.98 -10.10 -20.29
C SER A 760 -12.61 -10.69 -21.55
N GLY A 761 -13.89 -10.46 -21.77
CA GLY A 761 -14.61 -11.04 -22.90
C GLY A 761 -16.10 -11.16 -22.67
N VAL A 762 -16.77 -11.72 -23.67
CA VAL A 762 -18.22 -11.97 -23.65
C VAL A 762 -18.49 -13.31 -22.97
N TYR A 763 -19.44 -13.30 -22.04
CA TYR A 763 -19.97 -14.47 -21.36
C TYR A 763 -21.49 -14.51 -21.49
N PHE A 764 -22.04 -15.72 -21.40
CA PHE A 764 -23.47 -15.95 -21.39
C PHE A 764 -23.88 -16.55 -20.04
N TYR A 765 -25.05 -16.19 -19.54
CA TYR A 765 -25.59 -16.75 -18.30
C TYR A 765 -27.02 -17.24 -18.55
N THR A 766 -27.28 -18.49 -18.21
CA THR A 766 -28.59 -19.13 -18.38
C THR A 766 -29.23 -19.34 -17.03
N LEU A 767 -30.39 -18.74 -16.82
CA LEU A 767 -31.29 -18.97 -15.70
C LEU A 767 -32.19 -20.16 -16.02
N THR A 768 -32.28 -21.11 -15.09
CA THR A 768 -33.31 -22.17 -15.07
C THR A 768 -34.11 -22.04 -13.77
N ALA A 769 -35.43 -21.94 -13.88
CA ALA A 769 -36.36 -21.82 -12.76
C ALA A 769 -37.63 -22.64 -13.07
N GLY A 770 -37.72 -23.87 -12.55
CA GLY A 770 -38.77 -24.81 -12.97
C GLY A 770 -38.68 -25.09 -14.48
N ASP A 771 -39.81 -24.93 -15.19
CA ASP A 771 -39.87 -25.08 -16.66
C ASP A 771 -39.36 -23.85 -17.43
N PHE A 772 -39.09 -22.74 -16.75
CA PHE A 772 -38.58 -21.52 -17.38
C PHE A 772 -37.06 -21.59 -17.60
N THR A 773 -36.61 -21.26 -18.82
CA THR A 773 -35.19 -21.07 -19.13
C THR A 773 -34.98 -19.82 -19.98
N ALA A 774 -34.02 -18.97 -19.61
CA ALA A 774 -33.61 -17.80 -20.39
C ALA A 774 -32.10 -17.57 -20.30
N THR A 775 -31.51 -17.03 -21.38
CA THR A 775 -30.07 -16.74 -21.46
C THR A 775 -29.81 -15.26 -21.70
N GLY A 776 -28.97 -14.66 -20.86
CA GLY A 776 -28.47 -13.30 -20.99
C GLY A 776 -27.00 -13.26 -21.41
N LYS A 777 -26.56 -12.10 -21.89
CA LYS A 777 -25.17 -11.80 -22.27
C LYS A 777 -24.56 -10.78 -21.31
N MET A 778 -23.31 -11.00 -20.89
CA MET A 778 -22.53 -10.07 -20.07
C MET A 778 -21.12 -9.88 -20.63
N LEU A 779 -20.52 -8.73 -20.33
CA LEU A 779 -19.17 -8.35 -20.76
C LEU A 779 -18.28 -8.12 -19.55
N ILE A 780 -17.16 -8.82 -19.50
CA ILE A 780 -16.09 -8.59 -18.51
C ILE A 780 -15.04 -7.69 -19.15
N ARG A 781 -14.70 -6.59 -18.48
CA ARG A 781 -13.67 -5.66 -18.92
C ARG A 781 -12.68 -5.41 -17.78
N LYS A 782 -11.69 -6.29 -17.67
CA LYS A 782 -10.53 -6.07 -16.80
C LYS A 782 -9.67 -4.92 -17.27
#